data_AF-G9NB47-F1
#
_entry.id   AF-G9NB47-F1
#
_cell.length_a   1.000
_cell.length_b   1.000
_cell.length_c   1.000
_cell.angle_alpha   90.00
_cell.angle_beta   90.00
_cell.angle_gamma   90.00
#
_symmetry.space_group_name_H-M   'P 1'
#
loop_
_entity.id
_entity.type
_entity.pdbx_description
1 polymer ?
#
loop_
_entity_poly.entity_id
_entity_poly.type
_entity_poly.pdbx_seq_one_letter_code
_entity_poly.pdbx_strand_id
1 'polypeptide(L)'
;MAANGGLSHPSTSLLQDFPSLWLSSTPPIVRILRSFHSGKMPATSQAEKRRLRFAANQAKLSPEQLELQRLQNHASSERFQTANTIYALRQAKRWFTEFMKDQYPEVDVVPAYFTPGASLPATSLLKQYARYLVRSRVGGLNEKLSVKTVNHYMAMIMSIIERECKHDSLTAIRREVNNFVHNDLINQEGIRTAMHTKSVAHTEDVTFILSKLYSPEYLNRFPDMRTVLNLTLYIVLVVDLCGRGSEIARNPSRPVHQCLHWEDVEFYTFQRIDDNEFDIRVNIKVRWSKGQTADESRYHTVPFTSLLPPSMALEDTLRLLLTLALIDGVFDYGITTWEDLASLRLPPHIAKTGRRIAIKKEFLSVPVLRKMDQKHRLTTDPVLTVDMQAHIRKLGQYCGLENRLVAYCFRRGAAYTLATFSNDSNGSPGAPGTANTLDAELGAMAESMVEPHLLDDTAWDEATALEEERLSELTSAKCQTEETIDQNAELPTDGVQKTTNNALQSETDDPSMALHGAPDHIVGKGIGRIKMKGVSAYNDMLADIKGAGDDEAALCGVMMSWFKVTHGIDTFWAGQEPLPGTYACRFCGIDLVEVHHPDEHCYKCSQKDAIQRATSLRDGIFPLNQPCQYQVCGHGDQLYEFVTCGKTFTTIKEQGDHMRSHVRTMQKTGANGDKVPTCFFGGCAKNPEGGRIRRDGPDFDSFDDLLDHVWSVHHVYTVKSNEVKFCEYCQTWLIEPLEWRSHAERHLNDARNVVAKHGYTGVTVGRAIVPRICPFCFHDEQSPTQKRIATHASFYDLSTHISLHLEDHEKQAEERTCPCFPAMCTKAEKMDSTKLRTHLEIVHGIEAKTKTTAKRRANTDDSAGSRTRAKNN
;
A
#
# COMPACT_ATOMS: atom_id res chain seq x y z
N MET A 1 -3.79 -34.16 -56.40
CA MET A 1 -3.19 -33.57 -57.62
C MET A 1 -3.94 -32.28 -57.91
N ALA A 2 -3.19 -31.17 -57.91
CA ALA A 2 -3.37 -29.83 -58.50
C ALA A 2 -4.79 -29.26 -58.80
N ALA A 3 -5.09 -27.97 -58.69
CA ALA A 3 -4.45 -26.75 -58.16
C ALA A 3 -5.41 -25.57 -58.43
N ASN A 4 -5.29 -24.50 -57.62
CA ASN A 4 -5.74 -23.10 -57.84
C ASN A 4 -7.25 -22.83 -57.82
N GLY A 5 -7.79 -21.79 -57.18
CA GLY A 5 -7.24 -20.65 -56.44
C GLY A 5 -8.39 -19.63 -56.24
N GLY A 6 -8.37 -18.79 -55.20
CA GLY A 6 -9.35 -17.70 -55.06
C GLY A 6 -9.57 -17.20 -53.64
N LEU A 7 -8.89 -16.11 -53.31
CA LEU A 7 -8.92 -15.34 -52.07
C LEU A 7 -10.29 -14.72 -51.73
N SER A 8 -10.65 -14.67 -50.44
CA SER A 8 -11.19 -13.47 -49.77
C SER A 8 -11.35 -13.70 -48.26
N HIS A 9 -10.57 -12.96 -47.46
CA HIS A 9 -10.78 -12.76 -46.03
C HIS A 9 -11.22 -11.31 -45.82
N PRO A 10 -12.23 -11.02 -44.99
CA PRO A 10 -12.50 -9.66 -44.55
C PRO A 10 -11.69 -9.35 -43.28
N SER A 11 -10.88 -8.30 -43.38
CA SER A 11 -10.30 -7.53 -42.28
C SER A 11 -11.19 -6.31 -42.00
N THR A 12 -11.59 -6.10 -40.75
CA THR A 12 -12.19 -4.84 -40.24
C THR A 12 -12.17 -4.94 -38.71
N SER A 13 -11.14 -4.42 -38.03
CA SER A 13 -11.04 -3.07 -37.45
C SER A 13 -12.18 -2.71 -36.49
N LEU A 14 -11.98 -2.92 -35.19
CA LEU A 14 -12.78 -2.32 -34.11
C LEU A 14 -11.83 -2.01 -32.93
N LEU A 15 -11.22 -0.83 -33.01
CA LEU A 15 -10.56 -0.12 -31.90
C LEU A 15 -10.72 1.37 -32.18
N GLN A 16 -11.93 1.88 -32.01
CA GLN A 16 -12.22 3.31 -31.88
C GLN A 16 -13.32 3.46 -30.83
N ASP A 17 -13.00 4.24 -29.79
CA ASP A 17 -13.87 5.11 -28.99
C ASP A 17 -13.40 5.16 -27.52
N PHE A 18 -12.31 5.89 -27.29
CA PHE A 18 -12.05 6.57 -26.02
C PHE A 18 -12.31 8.07 -26.25
N PRO A 19 -13.09 8.75 -25.41
CA PRO A 19 -13.43 10.15 -25.65
C PRO A 19 -12.20 11.05 -25.43
N SER A 20 -11.80 11.70 -26.53
CA SER A 20 -10.85 12.79 -26.59
C SER A 20 -11.44 14.04 -25.91
N LEU A 21 -11.20 14.21 -24.61
CA LEU A 21 -11.51 15.43 -23.86
C LEU A 21 -10.37 15.79 -22.89
N TRP A 22 -9.12 15.71 -23.33
CA TRP A 22 -7.95 16.17 -22.56
C TRP A 22 -6.85 16.66 -23.50
N LEU A 23 -7.10 17.74 -24.25
CA LEU A 23 -6.07 18.48 -24.98
C LEU A 23 -6.45 19.96 -25.06
N SER A 24 -6.27 20.70 -23.97
CA SER A 24 -5.81 22.10 -23.99
C SER A 24 -5.66 22.66 -22.57
N SER A 25 -4.51 22.48 -21.96
CA SER A 25 -3.93 23.46 -21.04
C SER A 25 -2.46 23.12 -20.83
N THR A 26 -1.60 23.87 -21.50
CA THR A 26 -0.19 24.00 -21.14
C THR A 26 -0.09 24.56 -19.71
N PRO A 27 0.78 24.02 -18.84
CA PRO A 27 1.01 24.62 -17.52
C PRO A 27 1.65 26.02 -17.67
N PRO A 28 1.32 26.99 -16.79
CA PRO A 28 1.77 28.37 -16.89
C PRO A 28 3.16 28.52 -16.28
N ILE A 29 4.21 28.12 -16.99
CA ILE A 29 5.60 28.31 -16.55
C ILE A 29 6.45 28.89 -17.70
N VAL A 30 6.81 30.18 -17.54
CA VAL A 30 7.81 31.00 -18.25
C VAL A 30 7.43 31.69 -19.57
N ARG A 31 7.00 32.95 -19.41
CA ARG A 31 7.19 34.08 -20.34
C ARG A 31 8.06 35.09 -19.57
N ILE A 32 9.06 35.74 -20.21
CA ILE A 32 10.13 36.66 -19.67
C ILE A 32 11.49 35.91 -19.64
N LEU A 33 12.63 36.27 -20.27
CA LEU A 33 13.17 37.46 -20.95
C LEU A 33 14.28 37.04 -21.97
N ARG A 34 14.53 37.89 -22.98
CA ARG A 34 15.63 37.78 -23.96
C ARG A 34 16.76 38.78 -23.64
N SER A 35 17.95 38.40 -24.12
CA SER A 35 19.12 39.21 -24.49
C SER A 35 20.21 39.42 -23.43
N PHE A 36 21.38 38.84 -23.67
CA PHE A 36 22.68 39.52 -23.73
C PHE A 36 23.67 38.63 -24.51
N HIS A 37 24.28 39.18 -25.57
CA HIS A 37 25.38 38.55 -26.32
C HIS A 37 26.70 39.12 -25.80
N SER A 38 27.68 38.26 -25.48
CA SER A 38 29.08 38.66 -25.29
C SER A 38 30.04 37.67 -25.96
N GLY A 39 31.03 38.22 -26.65
CA GLY A 39 31.93 37.54 -27.60
C GLY A 39 32.74 36.38 -27.04
N LYS A 40 32.98 35.39 -27.89
CA LYS A 40 33.74 34.17 -27.59
C LYS A 40 35.25 34.46 -27.50
N MET A 41 35.83 34.26 -26.32
CA MET A 41 37.26 33.98 -26.15
C MET A 41 37.57 32.51 -26.52
N PRO A 42 38.81 32.20 -26.93
CA PRO A 42 39.22 30.84 -27.31
C PRO A 42 38.99 29.85 -26.16
N ALA A 43 38.34 28.73 -26.46
CA ALA A 43 37.93 27.74 -25.47
C ALA A 43 39.14 26.96 -24.93
N THR A 44 39.57 27.28 -23.71
CA THR A 44 40.46 26.41 -22.93
C THR A 44 39.79 25.06 -22.68
N SER A 45 40.56 23.97 -22.76
CA SER A 45 40.03 22.62 -22.56
C SER A 45 39.44 22.47 -21.14
N GLN A 46 38.36 21.71 -20.99
CA GLN A 46 37.73 21.43 -19.67
C GLN A 46 38.71 20.83 -18.66
N ALA A 47 39.74 20.10 -19.14
CA ALA A 47 40.80 19.58 -18.27
C ALA A 47 41.67 20.71 -17.71
N GLU A 48 42.04 21.67 -18.56
CA GLU A 48 42.87 22.82 -18.17
C GLU A 48 42.12 23.78 -17.25
N LYS A 49 40.84 24.05 -17.53
CA LYS A 49 39.96 24.82 -16.62
C LYS A 49 39.84 24.16 -15.23
N ARG A 50 39.87 22.83 -15.16
CA ARG A 50 39.86 22.10 -13.88
C ARG A 50 41.20 22.17 -13.18
N ARG A 51 42.32 22.02 -13.92
CA ARG A 51 43.68 22.15 -13.39
C ARG A 51 43.91 23.55 -12.80
N LEU A 52 43.54 24.60 -13.53
CA LEU A 52 43.69 25.99 -13.09
C LEU A 52 42.84 26.29 -11.86
N ARG A 53 41.59 25.83 -11.82
CA ARG A 53 40.72 25.97 -10.64
C ARG A 53 41.27 25.21 -9.42
N PHE A 54 41.78 24.00 -9.62
CA PHE A 54 42.41 23.23 -8.55
C PHE A 54 43.66 23.93 -8.00
N ALA A 55 44.52 24.43 -8.89
CA ALA A 55 45.72 25.18 -8.49
C ALA A 55 45.37 26.48 -7.74
N ALA A 56 44.38 27.24 -8.24
CA ALA A 56 43.90 28.45 -7.58
C ALA A 56 43.29 28.16 -6.20
N ASN A 57 42.56 27.05 -6.06
CA ASN A 57 41.99 26.64 -4.78
C ASN A 57 43.07 26.14 -3.81
N GLN A 58 44.07 25.39 -4.28
CA GLN A 58 45.20 24.99 -3.43
C GLN A 58 46.02 26.19 -2.95
N ALA A 59 46.20 27.20 -3.79
CA ALA A 59 46.91 28.42 -3.42
C ALA A 59 46.20 29.23 -2.31
N LYS A 60 44.89 29.01 -2.10
CA LYS A 60 44.10 29.70 -1.06
C LYS A 60 44.13 28.99 0.30
N LEU A 61 44.63 27.76 0.38
CA LEU A 61 44.62 26.98 1.62
C LEU A 61 45.86 27.30 2.46
N SER A 62 45.68 27.44 3.78
CA SER A 62 46.80 27.50 4.71
C SER A 62 47.57 26.18 4.73
N PRO A 63 48.85 26.14 5.14
CA PRO A 63 49.61 24.89 5.23
C PRO A 63 48.91 23.80 6.07
N GLU A 64 48.22 24.21 7.14
CA GLU A 64 47.48 23.32 8.04
C GLU A 64 46.20 22.78 7.37
N GLN A 65 45.48 23.61 6.61
CA GLN A 65 44.34 23.18 5.79
C GLN A 65 44.78 22.28 4.63
N LEU A 66 45.96 22.53 4.06
CA LEU A 66 46.54 21.72 2.98
C LEU A 66 46.96 20.34 3.50
N GLU A 67 47.49 20.27 4.72
CA GLU A 67 47.80 19.02 5.41
C GLU A 67 46.52 18.27 5.83
N LEU A 68 45.51 18.97 6.35
CA LEU A 68 44.20 18.38 6.62
C LEU A 68 43.55 17.86 5.33
N GLN A 69 43.63 18.59 4.23
CA GLN A 69 43.16 18.16 2.91
C GLN A 69 43.97 16.97 2.39
N ARG A 70 45.29 16.90 2.63
CA ARG A 70 46.11 15.73 2.30
C ARG A 70 45.71 14.53 3.14
N LEU A 71 45.53 14.69 4.45
CA LEU A 71 45.05 13.63 5.35
C LEU A 71 43.64 13.17 4.95
N GLN A 72 42.75 14.07 4.54
CA GLN A 72 41.42 13.73 4.03
C GLN A 72 41.47 13.07 2.65
N ASN A 73 42.35 13.49 1.75
CA ASN A 73 42.55 12.86 0.45
C ASN A 73 43.21 11.49 0.61
N HIS A 74 44.15 11.36 1.55
CA HIS A 74 44.79 10.12 1.96
C HIS A 74 43.75 9.18 2.56
N ALA A 75 42.98 9.62 3.56
CA ALA A 75 41.86 8.88 4.14
C ALA A 75 40.76 8.57 3.11
N SER A 76 40.56 9.41 2.09
CA SER A 76 39.64 9.17 0.96
C SER A 76 40.20 8.21 -0.07
N SER A 77 41.52 8.06 -0.15
CA SER A 77 42.22 7.06 -0.95
C SER A 77 42.37 5.72 -0.21
N GLU A 78 42.45 5.78 1.12
CA GLU A 78 42.35 4.66 2.06
C GLU A 78 40.90 4.26 2.34
N ARG A 79 39.91 5.07 1.91
CA ARG A 79 38.48 4.74 2.03
C ARG A 79 38.34 3.31 1.56
N PHE A 80 37.74 2.50 2.44
CA PHE A 80 37.28 1.15 2.14
C PHE A 80 36.86 1.10 0.69
N GLN A 81 37.68 0.43 -0.13
CA GLN A 81 37.29 0.14 -1.50
C GLN A 81 35.88 -0.41 -1.38
N THR A 82 34.92 0.23 -2.06
CA THR A 82 33.53 -0.20 -1.92
C THR A 82 33.49 -1.72 -2.16
N ALA A 83 32.66 -2.47 -1.43
CA ALA A 83 32.65 -3.93 -1.53
C ALA A 83 32.59 -4.41 -3.00
N ASN A 84 31.92 -3.65 -3.87
CA ASN A 84 31.89 -3.83 -5.32
C ASN A 84 33.26 -3.69 -6.02
N THR A 85 34.06 -2.68 -5.67
CA THR A 85 35.43 -2.51 -6.18
C THR A 85 36.35 -3.61 -5.70
N ILE A 86 36.28 -3.99 -4.42
CA ILE A 86 37.06 -5.12 -3.88
C ILE A 86 36.69 -6.41 -4.63
N TYR A 87 35.38 -6.65 -4.79
CA TYR A 87 34.88 -7.78 -5.55
C TYR A 87 35.39 -7.77 -6.99
N ALA A 88 35.30 -6.64 -7.70
CA ALA A 88 35.79 -6.51 -9.06
C ALA A 88 37.31 -6.74 -9.18
N LEU A 89 38.10 -6.25 -8.21
CA LEU A 89 39.54 -6.48 -8.15
C LEU A 89 39.86 -7.97 -7.91
N ARG A 90 39.18 -8.61 -6.95
CA ARG A 90 39.32 -10.05 -6.69
C ARG A 90 38.97 -10.88 -7.93
N GLN A 91 37.88 -10.53 -8.62
CA GLN A 91 37.46 -11.21 -9.84
C GLN A 91 38.46 -10.98 -10.99
N ALA A 92 38.96 -9.75 -11.16
CA ALA A 92 39.99 -9.45 -12.17
C ALA A 92 41.26 -10.31 -11.94
N LYS A 93 41.76 -10.35 -10.69
CA LYS A 93 42.92 -11.16 -10.31
C LYS A 93 42.67 -12.64 -10.56
N ARG A 94 41.54 -13.16 -10.09
CA ARG A 94 41.14 -14.56 -10.29
C ARG A 94 41.11 -14.92 -11.78
N TRP A 95 40.43 -14.13 -12.60
CA TRP A 95 40.32 -14.43 -14.04
C TRP A 95 41.65 -14.31 -14.77
N PHE A 96 42.53 -13.39 -14.35
CA PHE A 96 43.89 -13.35 -14.90
C PHE A 96 44.70 -14.59 -14.51
N THR A 97 44.58 -15.06 -13.27
CA THR A 97 45.19 -16.31 -12.83
C THR A 97 44.66 -17.53 -13.59
N GLU A 98 43.34 -17.60 -13.84
CA GLU A 98 42.74 -18.65 -14.67
C GLU A 98 43.29 -18.62 -16.10
N PHE A 99 43.33 -17.45 -16.74
CA PHE A 99 43.96 -17.27 -18.06
C PHE A 99 45.40 -17.76 -18.10
N MET A 100 46.21 -17.36 -17.11
CA MET A 100 47.62 -17.74 -17.05
C MET A 100 47.77 -19.26 -16.84
N LYS A 101 46.95 -19.89 -15.99
CA LYS A 101 46.97 -21.35 -15.82
C LYS A 101 46.56 -22.09 -17.09
N ASP A 102 45.59 -21.58 -17.82
CA ASP A 102 45.08 -22.22 -19.04
C ASP A 102 46.03 -22.09 -20.23
N GLN A 103 46.74 -20.96 -20.35
CA GLN A 103 47.56 -20.65 -21.53
C GLN A 103 49.08 -20.77 -21.28
N TYR A 104 49.51 -20.70 -20.01
CA TYR A 104 50.90 -20.70 -19.56
C TYR A 104 51.04 -21.46 -18.22
N PRO A 105 50.64 -22.75 -18.16
CA PRO A 105 50.58 -23.52 -16.92
C PRO A 105 51.92 -23.62 -16.17
N GLU A 106 53.04 -23.43 -16.87
CA GLU A 106 54.40 -23.41 -16.32
C GLU A 106 54.74 -22.15 -15.51
N VAL A 107 53.96 -21.07 -15.65
CA VAL A 107 54.22 -19.80 -14.98
C VAL A 107 53.46 -19.73 -13.66
N ASP A 108 54.18 -19.63 -12.54
CA ASP A 108 53.57 -19.28 -11.26
C ASP A 108 53.15 -17.80 -11.27
N VAL A 109 51.85 -17.57 -11.40
CA VAL A 109 51.25 -16.25 -11.63
C VAL A 109 51.54 -15.28 -10.49
N VAL A 110 51.56 -15.76 -9.24
CA VAL A 110 51.65 -14.87 -8.06
C VAL A 110 53.06 -14.24 -7.95
N PRO A 111 54.15 -15.02 -7.96
CA PRO A 111 55.50 -14.46 -8.05
C PRO A 111 55.74 -13.67 -9.34
N ALA A 112 55.18 -14.13 -10.46
CA ALA A 112 55.45 -13.53 -11.77
C ALA A 112 54.81 -12.16 -11.99
N TYR A 113 53.63 -11.88 -11.41
CA TYR A 113 52.86 -10.67 -11.74
C TYR A 113 52.18 -9.97 -10.55
N PHE A 114 52.26 -10.52 -9.34
CA PHE A 114 51.55 -10.00 -8.17
C PHE A 114 52.45 -9.85 -6.93
N THR A 115 53.76 -9.77 -7.13
CA THR A 115 54.77 -9.63 -6.06
C THR A 115 55.60 -8.37 -6.29
N PRO A 116 55.99 -7.61 -5.25
CA PRO A 116 56.86 -6.45 -5.39
C PRO A 116 58.12 -6.76 -6.22
N GLY A 117 58.39 -5.94 -7.24
CA GLY A 117 59.55 -6.13 -8.12
C GLY A 117 59.38 -7.16 -9.24
N ALA A 118 58.20 -7.79 -9.37
CA ALA A 118 57.85 -8.61 -10.53
C ALA A 118 57.98 -7.81 -11.84
N SER A 119 58.17 -8.49 -12.97
CA SER A 119 58.28 -7.82 -14.27
C SER A 119 56.90 -7.40 -14.79
N LEU A 120 56.88 -6.32 -15.59
CA LEU A 120 55.64 -5.90 -16.24
C LEU A 120 55.21 -6.93 -17.28
N PRO A 121 53.93 -7.36 -17.28
CA PRO A 121 53.43 -8.20 -18.35
C PRO A 121 53.54 -7.46 -19.68
N ALA A 122 54.04 -8.15 -20.70
CA ALA A 122 54.12 -7.60 -22.05
C ALA A 122 52.72 -7.17 -22.53
N THR A 123 52.63 -6.07 -23.29
CA THR A 123 51.34 -5.60 -23.82
C THR A 123 50.64 -6.66 -24.67
N SER A 124 51.40 -7.50 -25.38
CA SER A 124 50.88 -8.65 -26.13
C SER A 124 50.17 -9.66 -25.24
N LEU A 125 50.66 -9.93 -24.02
CA LEU A 125 50.04 -10.83 -23.05
C LEU A 125 48.72 -10.25 -22.53
N LEU A 126 48.68 -8.94 -22.24
CA LEU A 126 47.45 -8.26 -21.82
C LEU A 126 46.38 -8.24 -22.94
N LYS A 127 46.79 -8.11 -24.21
CA LYS A 127 45.89 -8.24 -25.36
C LYS A 127 45.35 -9.67 -25.50
N GLN A 128 46.17 -10.69 -25.25
CA GLN A 128 45.72 -12.09 -25.22
C GLN A 128 44.74 -12.35 -24.07
N TYR A 129 45.02 -11.80 -22.88
CA TYR A 129 44.09 -11.86 -21.75
C TYR A 129 42.74 -11.20 -22.07
N ALA A 130 42.75 -10.03 -22.73
CA ALA A 130 41.50 -9.38 -23.15
C ALA A 130 40.68 -10.26 -24.12
N ARG A 131 41.32 -10.98 -25.06
CA ARG A 131 40.66 -11.99 -25.90
C ARG A 131 40.12 -13.16 -25.09
N TYR A 132 40.91 -13.69 -24.16
CA TYR A 132 40.48 -14.76 -23.26
C TYR A 132 39.24 -14.35 -22.46
N LEU A 133 39.21 -13.14 -21.90
CA LEU A 133 38.04 -12.63 -21.17
C LEU A 133 36.77 -12.63 -22.03
N VAL A 134 36.88 -12.19 -23.28
CA VAL A 134 35.74 -12.14 -24.20
C VAL A 134 35.26 -13.54 -24.57
N ARG A 135 36.17 -14.50 -24.78
CA ARG A 135 35.84 -15.86 -25.22
C ARG A 135 35.35 -16.75 -24.09
N SER A 136 35.86 -16.56 -22.88
CA SER A 136 35.59 -17.44 -21.73
C SER A 136 34.48 -16.94 -20.81
N ARG A 137 33.90 -15.77 -21.06
CA ARG A 137 32.90 -15.14 -20.18
C ARG A 137 31.67 -14.67 -20.95
N VAL A 138 30.52 -14.86 -20.31
CA VAL A 138 29.22 -14.46 -20.83
C VAL A 138 28.83 -13.10 -20.26
N GLY A 139 28.36 -12.19 -21.12
CA GLY A 139 27.87 -10.88 -20.71
C GLY A 139 26.40 -10.90 -20.32
N GLY A 140 25.94 -9.88 -19.59
CA GLY A 140 24.52 -9.75 -19.25
C GLY A 140 23.61 -9.30 -20.40
N LEU A 141 24.18 -8.89 -21.55
CA LEU A 141 23.43 -8.43 -22.73
C LEU A 141 23.29 -9.49 -23.80
N ASN A 142 24.28 -10.36 -23.93
CA ASN A 142 24.46 -11.32 -25.01
C ASN A 142 25.40 -12.44 -24.50
N GLU A 143 25.64 -13.44 -25.33
CA GLU A 143 26.63 -14.50 -25.09
C GLU A 143 28.06 -13.99 -24.83
N LYS A 144 28.36 -12.70 -25.09
CA LYS A 144 29.70 -12.08 -24.94
C LYS A 144 29.71 -10.83 -24.06
N LEU A 145 30.85 -10.55 -23.43
CA LEU A 145 31.10 -9.32 -22.66
C LEU A 145 31.03 -8.06 -23.55
N SER A 146 30.60 -6.94 -22.96
CA SER A 146 30.64 -5.62 -23.62
C SER A 146 32.05 -5.01 -23.59
N VAL A 147 32.34 -4.11 -24.53
CA VAL A 147 33.60 -3.32 -24.56
C VAL A 147 33.86 -2.63 -23.21
N LYS A 148 32.82 -2.06 -22.60
CA LYS A 148 32.94 -1.38 -21.30
C LYS A 148 33.31 -2.34 -20.17
N THR A 149 32.73 -3.54 -20.16
CA THR A 149 33.02 -4.56 -19.16
C THR A 149 34.46 -5.07 -19.29
N VAL A 150 34.91 -5.34 -20.52
CA VAL A 150 36.31 -5.75 -20.78
C VAL A 150 37.27 -4.68 -20.31
N ASN A 151 37.08 -3.42 -20.73
CA ASN A 151 37.94 -2.31 -20.29
C ASN A 151 37.93 -2.10 -18.78
N HIS A 152 36.78 -2.31 -18.11
CA HIS A 152 36.72 -2.25 -16.65
C HIS A 152 37.62 -3.29 -15.99
N TYR A 153 37.52 -4.57 -16.38
CA TYR A 153 38.37 -5.62 -15.81
C TYR A 153 39.85 -5.49 -16.21
N MET A 154 40.14 -5.02 -17.43
CA MET A 154 41.50 -4.68 -17.86
C MET A 154 42.09 -3.55 -17.01
N ALA A 155 41.30 -2.50 -16.73
CA ALA A 155 41.74 -1.44 -15.83
C ALA A 155 41.93 -1.94 -14.39
N MET A 156 41.09 -2.86 -13.90
CA MET A 156 41.24 -3.47 -12.58
C MET A 156 42.53 -4.28 -12.49
N ILE A 157 42.81 -5.19 -13.43
CA ILE A 157 44.03 -6.01 -13.37
C ILE A 157 45.30 -5.15 -13.46
N MET A 158 45.34 -4.16 -14.35
CA MET A 158 46.49 -3.24 -14.43
C MET A 158 46.66 -2.44 -13.13
N SER A 159 45.55 -2.05 -12.49
CA SER A 159 45.62 -1.36 -11.19
C SER A 159 46.07 -2.29 -10.05
N ILE A 160 45.88 -3.60 -10.15
CA ILE A 160 46.41 -4.57 -9.18
C ILE A 160 47.91 -4.71 -9.37
N ILE A 161 48.37 -4.92 -10.61
CA ILE A 161 49.79 -5.05 -10.96
C ILE A 161 50.57 -3.79 -10.55
N GLU A 162 50.05 -2.60 -10.89
CA GLU A 162 50.65 -1.32 -10.51
C GLU A 162 50.84 -1.20 -8.98
N ARG A 163 49.82 -1.60 -8.20
CA ARG A 163 49.83 -1.49 -6.73
C ARG A 163 50.64 -2.59 -6.03
N GLU A 164 50.45 -3.85 -6.40
CA GLU A 164 51.10 -5.00 -5.75
C GLU A 164 52.58 -5.11 -6.14
N CYS A 165 52.93 -4.79 -7.38
CA CYS A 165 54.31 -4.87 -7.87
C CYS A 165 55.12 -3.58 -7.66
N LYS A 166 54.46 -2.49 -7.24
CA LYS A 166 55.04 -1.13 -7.08
C LYS A 166 55.64 -0.57 -8.38
N HIS A 167 54.94 -0.76 -9.49
CA HIS A 167 55.34 -0.16 -10.76
C HIS A 167 54.91 1.30 -10.87
N ASP A 168 55.64 2.05 -11.69
CA ASP A 168 55.22 3.38 -12.15
C ASP A 168 53.92 3.29 -12.98
N SER A 169 53.32 4.46 -13.23
CA SER A 169 52.04 4.55 -13.90
C SER A 169 51.98 3.81 -15.24
N LEU A 170 51.06 2.85 -15.35
CA LEU A 170 50.85 2.05 -16.57
C LEU A 170 50.02 2.76 -17.65
N THR A 171 50.04 4.10 -17.68
CA THR A 171 49.15 4.91 -18.52
C THR A 171 49.33 4.62 -20.02
N ALA A 172 50.57 4.42 -20.48
CA ALA A 172 50.86 4.11 -21.89
C ALA A 172 50.28 2.74 -22.30
N ILE A 173 50.50 1.71 -21.47
CA ILE A 173 49.97 0.35 -21.69
C ILE A 173 48.44 0.36 -21.61
N ARG A 174 47.85 1.05 -20.62
CA ARG A 174 46.38 1.21 -20.50
C ARG A 174 45.78 1.80 -21.78
N ARG A 175 46.40 2.84 -22.34
CA ARG A 175 45.96 3.46 -23.60
C ARG A 175 46.05 2.50 -24.78
N GLU A 176 47.17 1.77 -24.90
CA GLU A 176 47.35 0.80 -25.97
C GLU A 176 46.34 -0.37 -25.89
N VAL A 177 46.12 -0.91 -24.70
CA VAL A 177 45.12 -1.97 -24.46
C VAL A 177 43.71 -1.46 -24.72
N ASN A 178 43.36 -0.25 -24.28
CA ASN A 178 42.04 0.35 -24.55
C ASN A 178 41.82 0.53 -26.06
N ASN A 179 42.83 0.98 -26.80
CA ASN A 179 42.75 1.11 -28.27
C ASN A 179 42.54 -0.26 -28.93
N PHE A 180 43.26 -1.29 -28.47
CA PHE A 180 43.08 -2.66 -28.94
C PHE A 180 41.65 -3.18 -28.66
N VAL A 181 41.11 -2.96 -27.46
CA VAL A 181 39.74 -3.38 -27.12
C VAL A 181 38.70 -2.67 -27.99
N HIS A 182 38.87 -1.38 -28.30
CA HIS A 182 37.92 -0.62 -29.12
C HIS A 182 38.07 -0.85 -30.63
N ASN A 183 39.28 -1.10 -31.14
CA ASN A 183 39.50 -1.20 -32.58
C ASN A 183 39.56 -2.65 -33.04
N ASP A 184 40.40 -3.46 -32.40
CA ASP A 184 40.68 -4.82 -32.84
C ASP A 184 39.65 -5.81 -32.30
N LEU A 185 39.36 -5.74 -31.00
CA LEU A 185 38.57 -6.77 -30.33
C LEU A 185 37.09 -6.74 -30.76
N ILE A 186 36.55 -5.55 -31.08
CA ILE A 186 35.23 -5.41 -31.71
C ILE A 186 35.18 -6.20 -33.02
N ASN A 187 36.16 -6.00 -33.90
CA ASN A 187 36.19 -6.61 -35.22
C ASN A 187 36.51 -8.11 -35.15
N GLN A 188 37.42 -8.51 -34.27
CA GLN A 188 37.90 -9.90 -34.16
C GLN A 188 36.91 -10.81 -33.42
N GLU A 189 36.33 -10.32 -32.32
CA GLU A 189 35.51 -11.17 -31.43
C GLU A 189 34.02 -10.80 -31.47
N GLY A 190 33.63 -9.79 -32.26
CA GLY A 190 32.23 -9.35 -32.37
C GLY A 190 31.65 -8.79 -31.07
N ILE A 191 32.50 -8.26 -30.17
CA ILE A 191 32.01 -7.60 -28.95
C ILE A 191 31.32 -6.28 -29.29
N ARG A 192 30.23 -5.98 -28.60
CA ARG A 192 29.41 -4.80 -28.91
C ARG A 192 29.78 -3.62 -28.02
N THR A 193 29.69 -2.42 -28.61
CA THR A 193 29.67 -1.12 -27.92
C THR A 193 28.27 -0.74 -27.42
N ALA A 194 27.25 -1.50 -27.84
CA ALA A 194 25.86 -1.27 -27.45
C ALA A 194 25.74 -1.15 -25.93
N MET A 195 25.13 -0.06 -25.48
CA MET A 195 24.79 0.13 -24.08
C MET A 195 23.45 -0.56 -23.79
N HIS A 196 23.28 -1.09 -22.58
CA HIS A 196 21.94 -1.44 -22.11
C HIS A 196 21.03 -0.23 -22.29
N THR A 197 19.89 -0.43 -22.96
CA THR A 197 18.84 0.58 -23.00
C THR A 197 18.48 0.92 -21.56
N LYS A 198 18.69 2.18 -21.23
CA LYS A 198 18.46 2.69 -19.90
C LYS A 198 16.97 2.96 -19.79
N SER A 199 16.26 2.14 -19.02
CA SER A 199 14.84 2.38 -18.75
C SER A 199 14.65 3.78 -18.14
N VAL A 200 13.64 4.47 -18.62
CA VAL A 200 13.18 5.81 -18.25
C VAL A 200 11.74 5.64 -17.77
N ALA A 201 11.35 6.31 -16.69
CA ALA A 201 9.96 6.44 -16.30
C ALA A 201 9.51 7.84 -16.72
N HIS A 202 8.61 7.95 -17.68
CA HIS A 202 8.05 9.22 -18.14
C HIS A 202 7.08 9.77 -17.10
N THR A 203 6.64 11.02 -17.27
CA THR A 203 5.73 11.68 -16.33
C THR A 203 4.44 10.88 -16.14
N GLU A 204 3.89 10.33 -17.23
CA GLU A 204 2.71 9.47 -17.22
C GLU A 204 2.94 8.18 -16.45
N ASP A 205 4.15 7.62 -16.53
CA ASP A 205 4.53 6.44 -15.73
C ASP A 205 4.55 6.77 -14.24
N VAL A 206 5.04 7.96 -13.85
CA VAL A 206 5.09 8.37 -12.44
C VAL A 206 3.66 8.48 -11.88
N THR A 207 2.77 9.21 -12.56
CA THR A 207 1.36 9.32 -12.17
C THR A 207 0.68 7.95 -12.11
N PHE A 208 0.91 7.09 -13.11
CA PHE A 208 0.37 5.73 -13.11
C PHE A 208 0.89 4.90 -11.92
N ILE A 209 2.20 4.92 -11.68
CA ILE A 209 2.84 4.18 -10.58
C ILE A 209 2.31 4.66 -9.22
N LEU A 210 2.17 5.97 -9.02
CA LEU A 210 1.61 6.53 -7.80
C LEU A 210 0.13 6.15 -7.66
N SER A 211 -0.67 6.22 -8.71
CA SER A 211 -2.08 5.75 -8.66
C SER A 211 -2.19 4.27 -8.23
N LYS A 212 -1.25 3.42 -8.67
CA LYS A 212 -1.19 2.00 -8.30
C LYS A 212 -0.64 1.76 -6.91
N LEU A 213 0.23 2.63 -6.40
CA LEU A 213 0.70 2.57 -5.02
C LEU A 213 -0.47 2.70 -4.04
N TYR A 214 -1.45 3.55 -4.36
CA TYR A 214 -2.65 3.79 -3.55
C TYR A 214 -3.84 2.89 -3.92
N SER A 215 -3.65 1.88 -4.77
CA SER A 215 -4.71 0.92 -5.02
C SER A 215 -4.91 0.04 -3.77
N PRO A 216 -6.17 -0.28 -3.40
CA PRO A 216 -6.44 -1.11 -2.22
C PRO A 216 -5.69 -2.45 -2.23
N GLU A 217 -5.55 -3.07 -3.40
CA GLU A 217 -4.87 -4.34 -3.56
C GLU A 217 -3.36 -4.26 -3.28
N TYR A 218 -2.73 -3.10 -3.57
CA TYR A 218 -1.30 -2.91 -3.36
C TYR A 218 -0.97 -2.30 -2.00
N LEU A 219 -1.79 -1.36 -1.50
CA LEU A 219 -1.66 -0.77 -0.17
C LEU A 219 -1.58 -1.84 0.93
N ASN A 220 -2.29 -2.96 0.73
CA ASN A 220 -2.25 -4.14 1.60
C ASN A 220 -0.88 -4.85 1.70
N ARG A 221 0.14 -4.36 1.01
CA ARG A 221 1.52 -4.87 1.12
C ARG A 221 2.38 -4.06 2.08
N PHE A 222 1.87 -2.94 2.58
CA PHE A 222 2.59 -2.07 3.50
C PHE A 222 2.13 -2.27 4.93
N PRO A 223 3.08 -2.34 5.87
CA PRO A 223 2.76 -2.47 7.29
C PRO A 223 2.10 -1.21 7.85
N ASP A 224 2.35 -0.03 7.28
CA ASP A 224 1.85 1.25 7.78
C ASP A 224 1.80 2.30 6.66
N MET A 225 0.96 3.33 6.84
CA MET A 225 0.83 4.42 5.88
C MET A 225 2.02 5.37 5.90
N ARG A 226 2.82 5.36 6.97
CA ARG A 226 4.07 6.14 7.02
C ARG A 226 5.07 5.63 5.97
N THR A 227 5.16 4.33 5.75
CA THR A 227 6.02 3.73 4.73
C THR A 227 5.52 4.09 3.33
N VAL A 228 4.20 4.14 3.13
CA VAL A 228 3.58 4.60 1.88
C VAL A 228 3.92 6.07 1.63
N LEU A 229 3.72 6.95 2.62
CA LEU A 229 4.08 8.38 2.53
C LEU A 229 5.57 8.57 2.22
N ASN A 230 6.45 7.88 2.97
CA ASN A 230 7.89 7.95 2.75
C ASN A 230 8.26 7.51 1.32
N LEU A 231 7.60 6.47 0.79
CA LEU A 231 7.84 5.98 -0.56
C LEU A 231 7.33 6.96 -1.62
N THR A 232 6.12 7.50 -1.46
CA THR A 232 5.56 8.53 -2.34
C THR A 232 6.48 9.75 -2.37
N LEU A 233 6.78 10.31 -1.20
CA LEU A 233 7.66 11.48 -1.08
C LEU A 233 9.06 11.20 -1.63
N TYR A 234 9.63 10.02 -1.39
CA TYR A 234 10.91 9.64 -1.97
C TYR A 234 10.89 9.58 -3.50
N ILE A 235 9.81 9.08 -4.11
CA ILE A 235 9.68 9.03 -5.57
C ILE A 235 9.62 10.45 -6.13
N VAL A 236 8.75 11.32 -5.61
CA VAL A 236 8.59 12.68 -6.12
C VAL A 236 9.84 13.55 -5.86
N LEU A 237 10.51 13.40 -4.70
CA LEU A 237 11.81 14.06 -4.46
C LEU A 237 12.89 13.62 -5.44
N VAL A 238 12.92 12.34 -5.86
CA VAL A 238 13.87 11.87 -6.87
C VAL A 238 13.57 12.49 -8.25
N VAL A 239 12.30 12.70 -8.57
CA VAL A 239 11.85 13.36 -9.80
C VAL A 239 12.24 14.83 -9.75
N ASP A 240 11.76 15.56 -8.75
CA ASP A 240 11.82 17.02 -8.71
C ASP A 240 13.21 17.57 -8.43
N LEU A 241 13.99 16.89 -7.57
CA LEU A 241 15.38 17.28 -7.33
C LEU A 241 16.32 16.82 -8.45
N CYS A 242 15.84 16.00 -9.39
CA CYS A 242 16.67 15.27 -10.36
C CYS A 242 17.88 14.56 -9.71
N GLY A 243 17.73 14.23 -8.42
CA GLY A 243 18.80 13.80 -7.53
C GLY A 243 19.01 12.29 -7.53
N ARG A 244 20.08 11.84 -6.88
CA ARG A 244 20.22 10.42 -6.53
C ARG A 244 19.36 10.14 -5.31
N GLY A 245 18.77 8.95 -5.28
CA GLY A 245 18.12 8.45 -4.08
C GLY A 245 18.99 8.46 -2.81
N SER A 246 20.33 8.40 -2.95
CA SER A 246 21.28 8.47 -1.82
C SER A 246 21.58 9.89 -1.32
N GLU A 247 21.05 10.92 -1.98
CA GLU A 247 21.05 12.30 -1.50
C GLU A 247 19.82 12.54 -0.61
N ILE A 248 18.72 11.81 -0.87
CA ILE A 248 17.46 11.91 -0.12
C ILE A 248 17.41 10.93 1.06
N ALA A 249 17.62 9.64 0.81
CA ALA A 249 17.59 8.57 1.81
C ALA A 249 18.99 8.03 2.12
N ARG A 250 19.17 7.38 3.27
CA ARG A 250 20.48 6.90 3.71
C ARG A 250 20.97 5.73 2.86
N ASN A 251 22.21 5.82 2.39
CA ASN A 251 22.93 4.65 1.87
C ASN A 251 23.69 3.97 3.02
N PRO A 252 23.53 2.64 3.24
CA PRO A 252 24.23 1.95 4.34
C PRO A 252 25.76 2.07 4.30
N SER A 253 26.36 2.31 3.12
CA SER A 253 27.80 2.51 2.94
C SER A 253 28.25 3.95 3.19
N ARG A 254 27.34 4.86 3.57
CA ARG A 254 27.63 6.26 3.92
C ARG A 254 27.38 6.50 5.41
N PRO A 255 28.03 7.52 6.01
CA PRO A 255 27.68 8.00 7.35
C PRO A 255 26.19 8.28 7.50
N VAL A 256 25.65 8.10 8.71
CA VAL A 256 24.21 8.21 9.01
C VAL A 256 23.64 9.57 8.60
N HIS A 257 24.38 10.66 8.83
CA HIS A 257 23.98 12.03 8.53
C HIS A 257 23.95 12.36 7.02
N GLN A 258 24.41 11.48 6.12
CA GLN A 258 24.40 11.74 4.68
C GLN A 258 23.07 11.32 4.04
N CYS A 259 22.02 12.06 4.37
CA CYS A 259 20.68 12.03 3.78
C CYS A 259 20.00 13.40 3.99
N LEU A 260 18.77 13.57 3.51
CA LEU A 260 18.01 14.81 3.64
C LEU A 260 17.48 14.97 5.08
N HIS A 261 17.81 16.09 5.72
CA HIS A 261 17.37 16.44 7.07
C HIS A 261 16.46 17.68 7.04
N TRP A 262 15.75 17.96 8.13
CA TRP A 262 14.91 19.16 8.18
C TRP A 262 15.72 20.47 8.14
N GLU A 263 16.99 20.47 8.55
CA GLU A 263 17.89 21.61 8.32
C GLU A 263 18.19 21.91 6.84
N ASP A 264 17.84 20.99 5.94
CA ASP A 264 17.97 21.16 4.49
C ASP A 264 16.70 21.72 3.85
N VAL A 265 15.62 21.90 4.63
CA VAL A 265 14.30 22.28 4.13
C VAL A 265 13.90 23.59 4.77
N GLU A 266 13.63 24.61 3.96
CA GLU A 266 13.23 25.93 4.43
C GLU A 266 11.87 26.27 3.83
N PHE A 267 10.87 26.44 4.70
CA PHE A 267 9.53 26.81 4.31
C PHE A 267 9.33 28.31 4.45
N TYR A 268 8.58 28.88 3.52
CA TYR A 268 8.26 30.30 3.49
C TYR A 268 6.77 30.49 3.22
N THR A 269 6.13 31.41 3.94
CA THR A 269 4.79 31.89 3.60
C THR A 269 4.89 33.22 2.89
N PHE A 270 4.03 33.42 1.91
CA PHE A 270 3.84 34.68 1.21
C PHE A 270 2.36 35.04 1.28
N GLN A 271 2.08 36.33 1.27
CA GLN A 271 0.72 36.84 1.18
C GLN A 271 0.66 37.79 0.01
N ARG A 272 -0.22 37.50 -0.94
CA ARG A 272 -0.44 38.40 -2.06
C ARG A 272 -1.25 39.60 -1.57
N ILE A 273 -0.75 40.79 -1.90
CA ILE A 273 -1.34 42.06 -1.44
C ILE A 273 -2.74 42.28 -2.03
N ASP A 274 -2.96 41.82 -3.27
CA ASP A 274 -4.13 42.20 -4.07
C ASP A 274 -5.37 41.37 -3.74
N ASP A 275 -5.20 40.08 -3.39
CA ASP A 275 -6.29 39.11 -3.20
C ASP A 275 -6.27 38.44 -1.83
N ASN A 276 -5.34 38.83 -0.94
CA ASN A 276 -5.15 38.23 0.38
C ASN A 276 -4.86 36.71 0.29
N GLU A 277 -4.41 36.23 -0.88
CA GLU A 277 -4.15 34.82 -1.13
C GLU A 277 -2.88 34.39 -0.38
N PHE A 278 -2.96 33.21 0.22
CA PHE A 278 -1.91 32.59 1.00
C PHE A 278 -1.11 31.66 0.10
N ASP A 279 0.19 31.87 0.01
CA ASP A 279 1.10 31.05 -0.77
C ASP A 279 2.19 30.47 0.14
N ILE A 280 2.55 29.20 -0.06
CA ILE A 280 3.65 28.55 0.64
C ILE A 280 4.68 28.13 -0.39
N ARG A 281 5.96 28.34 -0.07
CA ARG A 281 7.09 27.89 -0.87
C ARG A 281 8.04 27.07 -0.01
N VAL A 282 8.80 26.20 -0.66
CA VAL A 282 9.88 25.47 0.01
C VAL A 282 11.17 25.54 -0.79
N ASN A 283 12.28 25.78 -0.10
CA ASN A 283 13.62 25.64 -0.63
C ASN A 283 14.23 24.36 -0.07
N ILE A 284 14.70 23.47 -0.94
CA ILE A 284 15.37 22.22 -0.55
C ILE A 284 16.85 22.31 -0.93
N LYS A 285 17.72 22.30 0.07
CA LYS A 285 19.18 22.30 -0.10
C LYS A 285 19.69 20.88 -0.29
N VAL A 286 20.11 20.55 -1.50
CA VAL A 286 20.64 19.22 -1.84
C VAL A 286 22.11 19.13 -1.46
N ARG A 287 22.36 18.55 -0.28
CA ARG A 287 23.70 18.22 0.19
C ARG A 287 24.11 16.81 -0.29
N TRP A 288 25.39 16.48 -0.15
CA TRP A 288 25.91 15.10 -0.33
C TRP A 288 25.91 14.52 -1.75
N SER A 289 25.74 15.39 -2.75
CA SER A 289 25.95 15.03 -4.16
C SER A 289 27.34 14.45 -4.41
N LYS A 290 27.41 13.44 -5.28
CA LYS A 290 28.68 12.71 -5.55
C LYS A 290 29.76 13.68 -6.05
N GLY A 291 30.86 13.77 -5.30
CA GLY A 291 32.00 14.63 -5.64
C GLY A 291 31.86 16.07 -5.18
N GLN A 292 30.78 16.40 -4.46
CA GLN A 292 30.50 17.72 -3.88
C GLN A 292 30.36 17.66 -2.35
N THR A 293 30.48 16.46 -1.74
CA THR A 293 30.25 16.22 -0.31
C THR A 293 31.10 17.09 0.62
N ALA A 294 32.31 17.48 0.20
CA ALA A 294 33.28 18.23 1.02
C ALA A 294 33.35 19.73 0.67
N ASP A 295 32.50 20.22 -0.22
CA ASP A 295 32.53 21.60 -0.72
C ASP A 295 31.11 22.19 -0.61
N GLU A 296 30.85 22.89 0.49
CA GLU A 296 29.54 23.49 0.78
C GLU A 296 29.11 24.51 -0.28
N SER A 297 30.07 25.17 -0.94
CA SER A 297 29.81 26.09 -2.05
C SER A 297 29.19 25.42 -3.29
N ARG A 298 29.14 24.09 -3.31
CA ARG A 298 28.53 23.29 -4.38
C ARG A 298 27.20 22.66 -3.98
N TYR A 299 26.71 22.93 -2.79
CA TYR A 299 25.33 22.61 -2.47
C TYR A 299 24.44 23.48 -3.35
N HIS A 300 23.37 22.89 -3.87
CA HIS A 300 22.40 23.61 -4.69
C HIS A 300 21.06 23.57 -3.99
N THR A 301 20.31 24.65 -4.16
CA THR A 301 18.96 24.79 -3.63
C THR A 301 17.96 24.64 -4.77
N VAL A 302 16.96 23.81 -4.58
CA VAL A 302 15.84 23.65 -5.51
C VAL A 302 14.62 24.34 -4.90
N PRO A 303 14.13 25.45 -5.49
CA PRO A 303 12.94 26.14 -5.03
C PRO A 303 11.67 25.49 -5.60
N PHE A 304 10.65 25.37 -4.76
CA PHE A 304 9.29 24.98 -5.13
C PHE A 304 8.37 26.16 -4.87
N THR A 305 7.84 26.73 -5.94
CA THR A 305 7.24 28.08 -5.91
C THR A 305 5.75 28.12 -5.61
N SER A 306 5.06 26.98 -5.69
CA SER A 306 3.63 26.89 -5.41
C SER A 306 3.20 25.44 -5.22
N LEU A 307 2.04 25.24 -4.59
CA LEU A 307 1.36 23.95 -4.58
C LEU A 307 0.88 23.58 -5.99
N LEU A 308 0.88 22.29 -6.31
CA LEU A 308 0.21 21.75 -7.48
C LEU A 308 -1.30 21.68 -7.24
N PRO A 309 -2.14 21.58 -8.28
CA PRO A 309 -3.57 21.40 -8.12
C PRO A 309 -3.92 20.21 -7.20
N PRO A 310 -5.03 20.27 -6.44
CA PRO A 310 -5.50 19.18 -5.57
C PRO A 310 -5.59 17.80 -6.24
N SER A 311 -5.90 17.75 -7.54
CA SER A 311 -5.92 16.51 -8.32
C SER A 311 -4.55 15.82 -8.43
N MET A 312 -3.47 16.54 -8.13
CA MET A 312 -2.07 16.08 -8.15
C MET A 312 -1.45 16.05 -6.74
N ALA A 313 -2.28 15.96 -5.70
CA ALA A 313 -1.80 16.03 -4.31
C ALA A 313 -0.78 14.95 -3.94
N LEU A 314 -0.79 13.81 -4.63
CA LEU A 314 0.14 12.70 -4.40
C LEU A 314 1.44 12.83 -5.20
N GLU A 315 1.47 13.71 -6.20
CA GLU A 315 2.62 14.11 -7.00
C GLU A 315 3.32 15.35 -6.44
N ASP A 316 2.65 16.11 -5.57
CA ASP A 316 3.12 17.38 -5.06
C ASP A 316 4.12 17.23 -3.90
N THR A 317 5.41 17.38 -4.21
CA THR A 317 6.50 17.35 -3.23
C THR A 317 6.31 18.36 -2.10
N LEU A 318 5.86 19.59 -2.39
CA LEU A 318 5.68 20.63 -1.37
C LEU A 318 4.54 20.24 -0.41
N ARG A 319 3.38 19.84 -0.94
CA ARG A 319 2.23 19.42 -0.13
C ARG A 319 2.57 18.21 0.74
N LEU A 320 3.28 17.23 0.18
CA LEU A 320 3.70 16.03 0.92
C LEU A 320 4.72 16.36 2.01
N LEU A 321 5.64 17.30 1.78
CA LEU A 321 6.58 17.79 2.79
C LEU A 321 5.88 18.54 3.92
N LEU A 322 4.93 19.42 3.60
CA LEU A 322 4.13 20.15 4.59
C LEU A 322 3.31 19.18 5.43
N THR A 323 2.62 18.24 4.78
CA THR A 323 1.85 17.18 5.45
C THR A 323 2.75 16.39 6.39
N LEU A 324 3.93 15.97 5.92
CA LEU A 324 4.90 15.25 6.73
C LEU A 324 5.38 16.06 7.94
N ALA A 325 5.70 17.34 7.74
CA ALA A 325 6.15 18.25 8.79
C ALA A 325 5.08 18.49 9.87
N LEU A 326 3.82 18.65 9.45
CA LEU A 326 2.66 18.79 10.36
C LEU A 326 2.41 17.51 11.16
N ILE A 327 2.47 16.34 10.51
CA ILE A 327 2.31 15.04 11.19
C ILE A 327 3.42 14.83 12.23
N ASP A 328 4.65 15.21 11.88
CA ASP A 328 5.82 15.04 12.72
C ASP A 328 5.96 16.13 13.81
N GLY A 329 5.15 17.19 13.76
CA GLY A 329 5.20 18.31 14.69
C GLY A 329 6.48 19.14 14.56
N VAL A 330 7.03 19.24 13.35
CA VAL A 330 8.33 19.85 13.03
C VAL A 330 8.33 21.37 13.21
N PHE A 331 7.21 22.02 12.90
CA PHE A 331 7.08 23.46 12.98
C PHE A 331 7.04 23.95 14.44
N ASP A 332 7.62 25.13 14.65
CA ASP A 332 7.61 25.84 15.93
C ASP A 332 6.31 26.64 16.12
N TYR A 333 6.18 27.36 17.24
CA TYR A 333 5.09 28.30 17.53
C TYR A 333 3.67 27.70 17.53
N GLY A 334 3.54 26.41 17.84
CA GLY A 334 2.24 25.75 17.99
C GLY A 334 1.53 25.44 16.68
N ILE A 335 2.22 25.50 15.54
CA ILE A 335 1.67 25.11 14.24
C ILE A 335 1.47 23.59 14.20
N THR A 336 0.21 23.15 14.17
CA THR A 336 -0.15 21.71 14.19
C THR A 336 -1.13 21.30 13.10
N THR A 337 -1.78 22.27 12.44
CA THR A 337 -2.79 22.06 11.40
C THR A 337 -2.49 22.90 10.15
N TRP A 338 -3.22 22.63 9.06
CA TRP A 338 -3.13 23.45 7.85
C TRP A 338 -3.67 24.85 8.09
N GLU A 339 -4.73 24.97 8.88
CA GLU A 339 -5.33 26.24 9.27
C GLU A 339 -4.34 27.11 10.05
N ASP A 340 -3.52 26.50 10.93
CA ASP A 340 -2.45 27.22 11.62
C ASP A 340 -1.44 27.80 10.62
N LEU A 341 -1.02 27.03 9.61
CA LEU A 341 -0.15 27.52 8.54
C LEU A 341 -0.82 28.65 7.76
N ALA A 342 -2.06 28.45 7.32
CA ALA A 342 -2.83 29.44 6.59
C ALA A 342 -3.10 30.71 7.42
N SER A 343 -3.09 30.62 8.75
CA SER A 343 -3.27 31.75 9.66
C SER A 343 -2.00 32.60 9.83
N LEU A 344 -0.84 32.17 9.29
CA LEU A 344 0.41 32.93 9.27
C LEU A 344 0.34 34.12 8.30
N ARG A 345 -0.63 35.00 8.53
CA ARG A 345 -0.83 36.26 7.82
C ARG A 345 0.31 37.20 8.16
N LEU A 346 0.85 37.81 7.11
CA LEU A 346 1.88 38.82 7.20
C LEU A 346 1.24 40.21 7.25
N PRO A 347 1.81 41.15 8.01
CA PRO A 347 1.47 42.54 7.83
C PRO A 347 1.66 42.95 6.35
N PRO A 348 0.81 43.83 5.78
CA PRO A 348 0.86 44.18 4.36
C PRO A 348 2.23 44.69 3.86
N HIS A 349 3.06 45.23 4.74
CA HIS A 349 4.40 45.70 4.41
C HIS A 349 5.46 44.58 4.30
N ILE A 350 5.26 43.44 4.98
CA ILE A 350 6.14 42.25 4.94
C ILE A 350 5.67 41.25 3.88
N ALA A 351 4.41 41.35 3.45
CA ALA A 351 3.77 40.49 2.46
C ALA A 351 4.59 40.31 1.16
N LYS A 352 5.43 41.29 0.79
CA LYS A 352 6.31 41.23 -0.40
C LYS A 352 7.56 40.39 -0.24
N THR A 353 8.10 40.23 0.97
CA THR A 353 9.40 39.57 1.23
C THR A 353 9.24 38.13 1.72
N GLY A 354 8.01 37.70 2.00
CA GLY A 354 7.72 36.40 2.60
C GLY A 354 8.18 36.30 4.06
N ARG A 355 7.76 35.26 4.76
CA ARG A 355 8.19 34.94 6.13
C ARG A 355 8.62 33.50 6.21
N ARG A 356 9.81 33.25 6.78
CA ARG A 356 10.27 31.90 7.05
C ARG A 356 9.41 31.25 8.15
N ILE A 357 8.94 30.03 7.90
CA ILE A 357 8.27 29.21 8.92
C ILE A 357 9.35 28.53 9.74
N ALA A 358 9.37 28.81 11.05
CA ALA A 358 10.38 28.26 11.93
C ALA A 358 10.20 26.75 12.14
N ILE A 359 11.32 26.02 12.08
CA ILE A 359 11.43 24.61 12.44
C ILE A 359 12.03 24.52 13.84
N LYS A 360 11.46 23.66 14.69
CA LYS A 360 11.97 23.40 16.03
C LYS A 360 13.43 22.92 15.98
N LYS A 361 14.27 23.44 16.88
CA LYS A 361 15.73 23.18 16.86
C LYS A 361 16.06 21.69 16.97
N GLU A 362 15.29 20.93 17.75
CA GLU A 362 15.46 19.49 17.92
C GLU A 362 15.15 18.67 16.66
N PHE A 363 14.45 19.23 15.67
CA PHE A 363 14.16 18.56 14.41
C PHE A 363 15.19 18.82 13.32
N LEU A 364 16.02 19.87 13.43
CA LEU A 364 16.98 20.25 12.39
C LEU A 364 17.89 19.08 11.97
N SER A 365 18.42 18.34 12.94
CA SER A 365 19.27 17.16 12.70
C SER A 365 18.50 15.85 12.52
N VAL A 366 17.17 15.90 12.41
CA VAL A 366 16.33 14.72 12.22
C VAL A 366 16.12 14.48 10.72
N PRO A 367 16.29 13.25 10.22
CA PRO A 367 16.04 12.94 8.82
C PRO A 367 14.58 13.22 8.43
N VAL A 368 14.35 13.73 7.22
CA VAL A 368 12.99 13.95 6.69
C VAL A 368 12.28 12.61 6.56
N LEU A 369 12.92 11.63 5.90
CA LEU A 369 12.38 10.29 5.73
C LEU A 369 12.81 9.39 6.89
N ARG A 370 11.93 9.23 7.87
CA ARG A 370 12.16 8.43 9.09
C ARG A 370 11.59 7.02 8.99
N LYS A 371 12.30 6.05 9.56
CA LYS A 371 11.92 4.63 9.54
C LYS A 371 10.91 4.29 10.64
N MET A 372 9.99 3.37 10.35
CA MET A 372 9.15 2.70 11.35
C MET A 372 9.85 1.45 11.91
N ASP A 373 9.83 1.26 13.23
CA ASP A 373 10.34 0.04 13.86
C ASP A 373 9.35 -1.13 13.72
N GLN A 374 9.75 -2.32 14.20
CA GLN A 374 8.90 -3.51 14.17
C GLN A 374 7.63 -3.40 15.04
N LYS A 375 7.55 -2.40 15.91
CA LYS A 375 6.41 -2.10 16.77
C LYS A 375 5.58 -0.95 16.23
N HIS A 376 5.77 -0.58 14.95
CA HIS A 376 5.07 0.52 14.31
C HIS A 376 5.27 1.88 14.99
N ARG A 377 6.44 2.10 15.59
CA ARG A 377 6.82 3.38 16.17
C ARG A 377 7.78 4.11 15.23
N LEU A 378 7.57 5.41 15.10
CA LEU A 378 8.44 6.26 14.31
C LEU A 378 9.78 6.45 15.03
N THR A 379 10.87 6.10 14.35
CA THR A 379 12.23 6.20 14.90
C THR A 379 12.90 7.49 14.45
N THR A 380 14.04 7.82 15.07
CA THR A 380 14.94 8.88 14.58
C THR A 380 15.86 8.40 13.46
N ASP A 381 15.83 7.10 13.12
CA ASP A 381 16.68 6.55 12.08
C ASP A 381 16.17 6.91 10.68
N PRO A 382 17.05 7.27 9.74
CA PRO A 382 16.66 7.53 8.36
C PRO A 382 16.25 6.24 7.66
N VAL A 383 15.29 6.37 6.75
CA VAL A 383 14.96 5.35 5.76
C VAL A 383 16.19 4.99 4.94
N LEU A 384 16.37 3.70 4.65
CA LEU A 384 17.46 3.23 3.82
C LEU A 384 17.07 3.20 2.34
N THR A 385 17.98 3.64 1.48
CA THR A 385 17.85 3.54 0.03
C THR A 385 17.58 2.12 -0.46
N VAL A 386 18.17 1.10 0.18
CA VAL A 386 17.94 -0.32 -0.14
C VAL A 386 16.48 -0.73 0.07
N ASP A 387 15.85 -0.25 1.13
CA ASP A 387 14.45 -0.55 1.45
C ASP A 387 13.52 0.10 0.42
N MET A 388 13.74 1.40 0.13
CA MET A 388 12.98 2.12 -0.91
C MET A 388 13.12 1.45 -2.28
N GLN A 389 14.32 1.02 -2.67
CA GLN A 389 14.54 0.29 -3.93
C GLN A 389 13.88 -1.09 -3.94
N ALA A 390 13.68 -1.73 -2.79
CA ALA A 390 12.92 -2.97 -2.72
C ALA A 390 11.43 -2.71 -2.96
N HIS A 391 10.87 -1.66 -2.36
CA HIS A 391 9.48 -1.26 -2.58
C HIS A 391 9.22 -0.82 -4.03
N ILE A 392 10.06 0.05 -4.61
CA ILE A 392 9.95 0.49 -6.01
C ILE A 392 9.95 -0.71 -6.97
N ARG A 393 10.82 -1.70 -6.75
CA ARG A 393 10.87 -2.91 -7.60
C ARG A 393 9.58 -3.73 -7.51
N LYS A 394 9.09 -3.96 -6.30
CA LYS A 394 7.82 -4.68 -6.08
C LYS A 394 6.65 -3.92 -6.72
N LEU A 395 6.69 -2.59 -6.68
CA LEU A 395 5.66 -1.73 -7.26
C LEU A 395 5.69 -1.79 -8.78
N GLY A 396 6.87 -1.68 -9.40
CA GLY A 396 7.01 -1.82 -10.85
C GLY A 396 6.55 -3.20 -11.35
N GLN A 397 6.85 -4.28 -10.61
CA GLN A 397 6.34 -5.62 -10.91
C GLN A 397 4.81 -5.70 -10.83
N TYR A 398 4.21 -5.09 -9.79
CA TYR A 398 2.76 -5.04 -9.64
C TYR A 398 2.09 -4.23 -10.75
N CYS A 399 2.74 -3.16 -11.21
CA CYS A 399 2.31 -2.34 -12.34
C CYS A 399 2.45 -3.06 -13.70
N GLY A 400 3.02 -4.27 -13.75
CA GLY A 400 3.24 -5.00 -15.00
C GLY A 400 4.34 -4.41 -15.88
N LEU A 401 5.25 -3.61 -15.32
CA LEU A 401 6.35 -3.03 -16.09
C LEU A 401 7.34 -4.13 -16.47
N GLU A 402 7.58 -4.27 -17.78
CA GLU A 402 8.52 -5.25 -18.33
C GLU A 402 9.94 -5.02 -17.81
N ASN A 403 10.34 -3.75 -17.75
CA ASN A 403 11.65 -3.35 -17.26
C ASN A 403 11.68 -3.21 -15.75
N ARG A 404 12.84 -3.55 -15.17
CA ARG A 404 13.07 -3.39 -13.72
C ARG A 404 13.02 -1.91 -13.33
N LEU A 405 11.94 -1.53 -12.67
CA LEU A 405 11.79 -0.20 -12.07
C LEU A 405 12.76 -0.01 -10.89
N VAL A 406 13.52 1.09 -10.93
CA VAL A 406 14.42 1.54 -9.86
C VAL A 406 14.35 3.06 -9.75
N ALA A 407 14.76 3.66 -8.63
CA ALA A 407 14.67 5.13 -8.48
C ALA A 407 15.41 5.90 -9.58
N TYR A 408 16.47 5.30 -10.15
CA TYR A 408 17.21 5.92 -11.26
C TYR A 408 16.37 6.07 -12.54
N CYS A 409 15.29 5.29 -12.72
CA CYS A 409 14.36 5.44 -13.84
C CYS A 409 13.63 6.79 -13.76
N PHE A 410 13.14 7.16 -12.58
CA PHE A 410 12.49 8.46 -12.32
C PHE A 410 13.43 9.63 -12.58
N ARG A 411 14.65 9.57 -12.03
CA ARG A 411 15.68 10.59 -12.29
C ARG A 411 15.95 10.79 -13.78
N ARG A 412 16.04 9.70 -14.55
CA ARG A 412 16.24 9.80 -16.01
C ARG A 412 15.02 10.37 -16.70
N GLY A 413 13.83 10.08 -16.21
CA GLY A 413 12.57 10.68 -16.66
C GLY A 413 12.62 12.18 -16.58
N ALA A 414 12.87 12.71 -15.38
CA ALA A 414 13.01 14.14 -15.14
C ALA A 414 14.07 14.77 -16.06
N ALA A 415 15.27 14.17 -16.13
CA ALA A 415 16.33 14.65 -17.01
C ALA A 415 15.96 14.63 -18.50
N TYR A 416 15.19 13.63 -18.95
CA TYR A 416 14.69 13.55 -20.32
C TYR A 416 13.68 14.66 -20.62
N THR A 417 12.74 14.88 -19.70
CA THR A 417 11.73 15.94 -19.79
C THR A 417 12.40 17.31 -19.88
N LEU A 418 13.34 17.60 -18.98
CA LEU A 418 14.13 18.84 -18.98
C LEU A 418 14.92 19.04 -20.28
N ALA A 419 15.57 17.99 -20.78
CA ALA A 419 16.31 18.05 -22.04
C ALA A 419 15.40 18.32 -23.24
N THR A 420 14.17 17.79 -23.22
CA THR A 420 13.18 18.01 -24.30
C THR A 420 12.74 19.47 -24.32
N PHE A 421 12.34 20.01 -23.16
CA PHE A 421 11.92 21.42 -23.05
C PHE A 421 13.05 22.42 -23.35
N SER A 422 14.30 22.08 -23.00
CA SER A 422 15.46 22.94 -23.27
C SER A 422 15.84 23.00 -24.76
N ASN A 423 15.49 21.96 -25.53
CA ASN A 423 15.74 21.92 -26.97
C ASN A 423 14.69 22.71 -27.76
N ASP A 424 13.42 22.67 -27.35
CA ASP A 424 12.34 23.42 -27.99
C ASP A 424 12.51 24.93 -27.85
N SER A 425 13.14 25.38 -26.75
CA SER A 425 13.45 26.78 -26.49
C SER A 425 14.69 27.30 -27.25
N ASN A 426 15.54 26.42 -27.78
CA ASN A 426 16.81 26.79 -28.44
C ASN A 426 16.90 26.51 -29.94
N GLY A 427 15.81 26.11 -30.62
CA GLY A 427 15.68 26.15 -32.08
C GLY A 427 16.73 25.36 -32.89
N SER A 428 17.53 24.50 -32.28
CA SER A 428 18.53 23.69 -32.97
C SER A 428 18.58 22.27 -32.37
N PRO A 429 18.25 21.22 -33.15
CA PRO A 429 18.23 19.85 -32.66
C PRO A 429 19.67 19.35 -32.50
N GLY A 430 20.20 19.43 -31.28
CA GLY A 430 21.53 18.93 -30.91
C GLY A 430 21.44 18.00 -29.71
N ALA A 431 22.03 16.81 -29.85
CA ALA A 431 22.08 15.66 -28.94
C ALA A 431 21.95 15.92 -27.41
N PRO A 432 21.31 15.00 -26.66
CA PRO A 432 21.07 15.14 -25.22
C PRO A 432 22.37 15.33 -24.43
N GLY A 433 22.41 16.41 -23.64
CA GLY A 433 23.54 16.78 -22.79
C GLY A 433 23.90 15.71 -21.76
N THR A 434 25.19 15.65 -21.42
CA THR A 434 25.68 14.81 -20.31
C THR A 434 25.12 15.28 -18.95
N ALA A 435 25.13 14.42 -17.94
CA ALA A 435 24.67 14.79 -16.59
C ALA A 435 25.34 16.06 -16.01
N ASN A 436 26.61 16.33 -16.37
CA ASN A 436 27.32 17.54 -15.91
C ASN A 436 26.83 18.83 -16.60
N THR A 437 26.22 18.73 -17.78
CA THR A 437 25.58 19.86 -18.49
C THR A 437 24.20 20.13 -17.93
N LEU A 438 23.43 19.07 -17.63
CA LEU A 438 22.13 19.16 -16.96
C LEU A 438 22.23 19.74 -15.55
N ASP A 439 23.19 19.33 -14.73
CA ASP A 439 23.37 19.91 -13.38
C ASP A 439 23.69 21.42 -13.42
N ALA A 440 24.38 21.88 -14.48
CA ALA A 440 24.70 23.30 -14.68
C ALA A 440 23.52 24.09 -15.28
N GLU A 441 22.74 23.48 -16.17
CA GLU A 441 21.51 24.06 -16.73
C GLU A 441 20.40 24.14 -15.68
N LEU A 442 20.26 23.14 -14.80
CA LEU A 442 19.32 23.17 -13.68
C LEU A 442 19.69 24.28 -12.69
N GLY A 443 20.97 24.42 -12.37
CA GLY A 443 21.47 25.52 -11.54
C GLY A 443 21.17 26.89 -12.16
N ALA A 444 21.41 27.05 -13.47
CA ALA A 444 21.12 28.29 -14.18
C ALA A 444 19.62 28.59 -14.31
N MET A 445 18.77 27.57 -14.51
CA MET A 445 17.31 27.73 -14.54
C MET A 445 16.77 28.08 -13.15
N ALA A 446 17.23 27.38 -12.09
CA ALA A 446 16.86 27.67 -10.71
C ALA A 446 17.30 29.08 -10.29
N GLU A 447 18.53 29.49 -10.61
CA GLU A 447 19.01 30.86 -10.38
C GLU A 447 18.19 31.91 -11.15
N SER A 448 17.69 31.59 -12.35
CA SER A 448 16.85 32.51 -13.13
C SER A 448 15.39 32.58 -12.65
N MET A 449 14.93 31.61 -11.88
CA MET A 449 13.57 31.56 -11.31
C MET A 449 13.46 32.26 -9.94
N VAL A 450 14.58 32.62 -9.32
CA VAL A 450 14.62 33.34 -8.04
C VAL A 450 14.80 34.83 -8.34
N GLU A 451 13.85 35.67 -7.91
CA GLU A 451 14.00 37.12 -8.03
C GLU A 451 15.21 37.59 -7.19
N PRO A 452 16.18 38.33 -7.77
CA PRO A 452 17.45 38.65 -7.09
C PRO A 452 17.33 39.37 -5.75
N HIS A 453 16.19 40.00 -5.46
CA HIS A 453 15.95 40.71 -4.20
C HIS A 453 15.51 39.78 -3.04
N LEU A 454 15.18 38.52 -3.32
CA LEU A 454 14.82 37.51 -2.30
C LEU A 454 16.05 36.76 -1.73
N LEU A 455 17.25 37.02 -2.27
CA LEU A 455 18.53 36.43 -1.85
C LEU A 455 19.43 37.42 -1.10
N ASP A 456 18.91 38.59 -0.70
CA ASP A 456 19.67 39.56 0.08
C ASP A 456 19.61 39.21 1.57
N ASP A 457 20.57 38.40 2.02
CA ASP A 457 20.73 37.99 3.41
C ASP A 457 20.87 39.20 4.38
N THR A 458 21.29 40.38 3.88
CA THR A 458 21.49 41.57 4.73
C THR A 458 20.18 42.21 5.18
N ALA A 459 19.12 42.14 4.37
CA ALA A 459 17.79 42.63 4.74
C ALA A 459 17.12 41.75 5.82
N TRP A 460 17.47 40.46 5.85
CA TRP A 460 16.97 39.50 6.84
C TRP A 460 17.64 39.65 8.20
N ASP A 461 18.96 39.89 8.23
CA ASP A 461 19.68 40.15 9.48
C ASP A 461 19.17 41.43 10.16
N GLU A 462 18.84 42.47 9.39
CA GLU A 462 18.24 43.70 9.93
C GLU A 462 16.81 43.49 10.46
N ALA A 463 15.96 42.74 9.74
CA ALA A 463 14.60 42.43 10.17
C ALA A 463 14.57 41.54 11.43
N THR A 464 15.49 40.57 11.52
CA THR A 464 15.63 39.68 12.68
C THR A 464 16.14 40.43 13.90
N ALA A 465 17.12 41.33 13.72
CA ALA A 465 17.62 42.20 14.79
C ALA A 465 16.52 43.14 15.34
N LEU A 466 15.69 43.72 14.46
CA LEU A 466 14.53 44.54 14.84
C LEU A 466 13.47 43.74 15.60
N GLU A 467 13.26 42.47 15.26
CA GLU A 467 12.28 41.61 15.94
C GLU A 467 12.79 41.09 17.30
N GLU A 468 14.10 40.80 17.43
CA GLU A 468 14.74 40.51 18.72
C GLU A 468 14.72 41.73 19.67
N GLU A 469 14.96 42.94 19.14
CA GLU A 469 14.83 44.19 19.90
C GLU A 469 13.39 44.40 20.38
N ARG A 470 12.39 44.16 19.52
CA ARG A 470 10.97 44.30 19.85
C ARG A 470 10.46 43.23 20.83
N LEU A 471 10.99 42.01 20.76
CA LEU A 471 10.71 40.94 21.72
C LEU A 471 11.35 41.22 23.08
N SER A 472 12.54 41.83 23.10
CA SER A 472 13.19 42.34 24.31
C SER A 472 12.36 43.45 24.97
N GLU A 473 11.79 44.38 24.19
CA GLU A 473 10.88 45.41 24.70
C GLU A 473 9.56 44.82 25.24
N LEU A 474 8.97 43.83 24.57
CA LEU A 474 7.74 43.15 25.00
C LEU A 474 7.94 42.33 26.28
N THR A 475 9.11 41.70 26.45
CA THR A 475 9.45 40.98 27.70
C THR A 475 9.76 41.94 28.84
N SER A 476 10.34 43.11 28.55
CA SER A 476 10.53 44.17 29.55
C SER A 476 9.20 44.79 30.00
N ALA A 477 8.24 44.95 29.08
CA ALA A 477 6.89 45.45 29.39
C ALA A 477 6.07 44.45 30.22
N LYS A 478 6.26 43.14 30.01
CA LYS A 478 5.55 42.09 30.77
C LYS A 478 6.01 41.98 32.23
N CYS A 479 7.22 42.45 32.54
CA CYS A 479 7.78 42.43 33.90
C CYS A 479 7.19 43.54 34.82
N GLN A 480 6.35 44.44 34.29
CA GLN A 480 5.73 45.54 35.05
C GLN A 480 4.23 45.36 35.35
N THR A 481 3.62 44.23 34.96
CA THR A 481 2.16 44.01 35.08
C THR A 481 1.73 42.81 35.92
N GLU A 482 2.65 42.12 36.60
CA GLU A 482 2.32 41.02 37.53
C GLU A 482 2.49 41.45 38.99
N GLU A 483 1.73 42.46 39.41
CA GLU A 483 1.54 42.75 40.84
C GLU A 483 0.17 43.36 41.10
N THR A 484 -0.92 42.67 40.72
CA THR A 484 -2.24 42.89 41.35
C THR A 484 -3.27 41.82 40.98
N ILE A 485 -3.94 41.32 42.02
CA ILE A 485 -5.28 40.72 42.06
C ILE A 485 -5.33 39.18 42.01
N ASP A 486 -5.31 38.67 43.24
CA ASP A 486 -5.92 37.43 43.68
C ASP A 486 -7.43 37.68 43.97
N GLN A 487 -8.23 36.61 43.89
CA GLN A 487 -9.62 36.42 44.37
C GLN A 487 -10.82 36.49 43.39
N ASN A 488 -11.62 35.41 43.45
CA ASN A 488 -13.04 35.20 43.06
C ASN A 488 -13.31 34.94 41.56
N ALA A 489 -14.20 34.05 41.11
CA ALA A 489 -15.17 33.14 41.72
C ALA A 489 -15.75 32.20 40.63
N GLU A 490 -16.35 31.09 41.09
CA GLU A 490 -17.57 30.44 40.59
C GLU A 490 -17.71 29.91 39.14
N LEU A 491 -17.97 28.59 39.08
CA LEU A 491 -18.51 27.83 37.94
C LEU A 491 -19.95 28.24 37.62
N PRO A 492 -20.33 28.21 36.33
CA PRO A 492 -21.64 27.69 35.97
C PRO A 492 -21.59 26.67 34.83
N THR A 493 -22.33 25.59 35.07
CA THR A 493 -22.87 24.63 34.11
C THR A 493 -23.97 25.27 33.27
N ASP A 494 -23.98 25.03 31.95
CA ASP A 494 -25.13 24.56 31.14
C ASP A 494 -25.01 24.91 29.66
N GLY A 495 -25.60 24.06 28.80
CA GLY A 495 -26.19 24.52 27.55
C GLY A 495 -25.74 23.84 26.26
N VAL A 496 -26.04 22.55 26.10
CA VAL A 496 -26.03 21.87 24.79
C VAL A 496 -27.25 22.33 23.98
N GLN A 497 -27.03 23.06 22.87
CA GLN A 497 -28.05 23.28 21.83
C GLN A 497 -27.66 22.52 20.55
N LYS A 498 -28.49 21.53 20.20
CA LYS A 498 -28.50 20.87 18.89
C LYS A 498 -29.42 21.67 17.95
N THR A 499 -28.86 22.24 16.89
CA THR A 499 -29.61 22.77 15.75
C THR A 499 -29.68 21.73 14.64
N THR A 500 -30.90 21.29 14.35
CA THR A 500 -31.30 20.56 13.14
C THR A 500 -31.49 21.54 11.99
N ASN A 501 -31.00 21.22 10.79
CA ASN A 501 -31.49 21.85 9.56
C ASN A 501 -31.72 20.81 8.46
N ASN A 502 -32.91 20.93 7.84
CA ASN A 502 -33.44 20.12 6.76
C ASN A 502 -33.15 20.76 5.39
N ALA A 503 -32.94 19.87 4.42
CA ALA A 503 -33.40 19.89 3.02
C ALA A 503 -33.08 21.07 2.08
N LEU A 504 -32.47 20.75 0.93
CA LEU A 504 -33.05 21.05 -0.37
C LEU A 504 -32.53 20.09 -1.46
N GLN A 505 -33.46 19.58 -2.27
CA GLN A 505 -33.23 18.73 -3.46
C GLN A 505 -33.11 19.60 -4.72
N SER A 506 -32.37 19.13 -5.72
CA SER A 506 -32.70 19.39 -7.13
C SER A 506 -32.20 18.24 -8.02
N GLU A 507 -33.13 17.67 -8.76
CA GLU A 507 -32.97 16.64 -9.79
C GLU A 507 -32.55 17.26 -11.13
N THR A 508 -31.72 16.55 -11.91
CA THR A 508 -31.82 16.48 -13.38
C THR A 508 -31.20 15.17 -13.88
N ASP A 509 -31.99 14.41 -14.63
CA ASP A 509 -31.65 13.18 -15.36
C ASP A 509 -31.02 13.48 -16.74
N ASP A 510 -30.04 12.68 -17.17
CA ASP A 510 -30.04 11.96 -18.47
C ASP A 510 -28.89 10.91 -18.51
N PRO A 511 -29.09 9.66 -19.02
CA PRO A 511 -28.11 8.57 -18.91
C PRO A 511 -27.44 8.22 -20.26
N SER A 512 -26.14 7.89 -20.23
CA SER A 512 -25.54 7.07 -21.30
C SER A 512 -24.45 6.11 -20.81
N MET A 513 -24.81 4.83 -20.80
CA MET A 513 -24.05 3.61 -21.08
C MET A 513 -22.61 3.41 -20.55
N ALA A 514 -22.46 2.41 -19.66
CA ALA A 514 -21.42 1.38 -19.74
C ALA A 514 -21.87 0.08 -19.03
N LEU A 515 -21.86 -1.04 -19.76
CA LEU A 515 -22.05 -2.42 -19.28
C LEU A 515 -20.84 -2.83 -18.39
N HIS A 516 -20.93 -3.57 -17.28
CA HIS A 516 -21.69 -4.79 -17.00
C HIS A 516 -22.20 -4.81 -15.55
N GLY A 517 -23.52 -4.97 -15.40
CA GLY A 517 -24.20 -5.35 -14.17
C GLY A 517 -25.66 -5.63 -14.51
N ALA A 518 -26.06 -6.89 -14.54
CA ALA A 518 -27.46 -7.27 -14.76
C ALA A 518 -28.33 -6.83 -13.55
N PRO A 519 -29.64 -6.57 -13.76
CA PRO A 519 -30.35 -5.42 -13.21
C PRO A 519 -30.95 -5.60 -11.81
N ASP A 520 -30.94 -4.52 -11.04
CA ASP A 520 -31.78 -4.29 -9.86
C ASP A 520 -33.24 -4.10 -10.30
N HIS A 521 -33.96 -5.20 -10.54
CA HIS A 521 -35.43 -5.19 -10.59
C HIS A 521 -36.00 -6.34 -9.77
N ILE A 522 -36.01 -6.17 -8.44
CA ILE A 522 -37.11 -6.66 -7.60
C ILE A 522 -37.58 -5.50 -6.71
N VAL A 523 -38.87 -5.23 -6.84
CA VAL A 523 -39.62 -4.09 -6.35
C VAL A 523 -39.71 -4.09 -4.82
N GLY A 524 -39.38 -2.95 -4.22
CA GLY A 524 -39.65 -2.63 -2.83
C GLY A 524 -38.98 -1.31 -2.43
N LYS A 525 -39.72 -0.20 -2.49
CA LYS A 525 -39.30 1.11 -1.95
C LYS A 525 -39.17 1.01 -0.42
N GLY A 526 -38.05 0.47 0.06
CA GLY A 526 -37.65 0.50 1.46
C GLY A 526 -36.75 1.71 1.71
N ILE A 527 -37.28 2.69 2.44
CA ILE A 527 -36.50 3.76 3.10
C ILE A 527 -35.55 3.06 4.07
N GLY A 528 -34.23 3.13 3.83
CA GLY A 528 -33.22 2.63 4.79
C GLY A 528 -32.12 1.71 4.28
N ARG A 529 -31.73 1.72 3.00
CA ARG A 529 -30.44 1.09 2.61
C ARG A 529 -29.28 1.93 3.16
N ILE A 530 -28.74 1.50 4.29
CA ILE A 530 -27.45 1.98 4.81
C ILE A 530 -26.38 1.54 3.78
N LYS A 531 -25.89 2.46 2.94
CA LYS A 531 -24.73 2.20 2.08
C LYS A 531 -23.53 1.91 2.99
N MET A 532 -23.01 0.69 2.96
CA MET A 532 -21.73 0.39 3.59
C MET A 532 -20.65 1.20 2.86
N LYS A 533 -20.02 2.17 3.53
CA LYS A 533 -18.75 2.75 3.07
C LYS A 533 -17.70 1.64 3.09
N GLY A 534 -17.17 1.29 1.92
CA GLY A 534 -15.94 0.51 1.67
C GLY A 534 -15.83 -0.91 2.25
N VAL A 535 -15.33 -1.87 1.44
CA VAL A 535 -14.85 -3.19 1.91
C VAL A 535 -13.56 -3.06 2.75
N SER A 536 -12.82 -1.96 2.57
CA SER A 536 -11.68 -1.57 3.39
C SER A 536 -11.66 -0.06 3.55
N ALA A 537 -11.19 0.45 4.69
CA ALA A 537 -11.02 1.88 4.91
C ALA A 537 -10.20 2.53 3.76
N TYR A 538 -9.23 1.82 3.18
CA TYR A 538 -8.36 2.34 2.12
C TYR A 538 -9.05 2.63 0.79
N ASN A 539 -10.20 1.99 0.53
CA ASN A 539 -11.03 2.34 -0.63
C ASN A 539 -11.55 3.79 -0.52
N ASP A 540 -11.67 4.28 0.72
CA ASP A 540 -12.20 5.60 1.00
C ASP A 540 -11.09 6.67 0.88
N MET A 541 -9.79 6.35 1.00
CA MET A 541 -8.73 7.38 0.94
C MET A 541 -8.76 8.22 -0.35
N LEU A 542 -8.77 7.56 -1.51
CA LEU A 542 -8.82 8.27 -2.79
C LEU A 542 -10.17 8.98 -2.99
N ALA A 543 -11.25 8.42 -2.44
CA ALA A 543 -12.57 9.03 -2.48
C ALA A 543 -12.66 10.26 -1.55
N ASP A 544 -12.01 10.22 -0.40
CA ASP A 544 -11.94 11.30 0.59
C ASP A 544 -11.05 12.43 0.05
N ILE A 545 -9.90 12.10 -0.54
CA ILE A 545 -9.03 13.06 -1.25
C ILE A 545 -9.82 13.75 -2.36
N LYS A 546 -10.54 12.97 -3.18
CA LYS A 546 -11.40 13.53 -4.24
C LYS A 546 -12.57 14.32 -3.66
N GLY A 547 -13.11 13.90 -2.52
CA GLY A 547 -14.25 14.51 -1.84
C GLY A 547 -13.91 15.82 -1.15
N ALA A 548 -12.65 16.04 -0.79
CA ALA A 548 -12.16 17.34 -0.32
C ALA A 548 -12.25 18.42 -1.42
N GLY A 549 -12.32 18.02 -2.69
CA GLY A 549 -12.44 18.94 -3.82
C GLY A 549 -11.22 19.85 -3.92
N ASP A 550 -11.48 21.15 -4.10
CA ASP A 550 -10.43 22.17 -4.22
C ASP A 550 -10.10 22.87 -2.88
N ASP A 551 -10.66 22.40 -1.76
CA ASP A 551 -10.37 22.94 -0.42
C ASP A 551 -9.07 22.33 0.13
N GLU A 552 -8.00 23.14 0.11
CA GLU A 552 -6.67 22.74 0.56
C GLU A 552 -6.62 22.33 2.04
N ALA A 553 -7.40 23.00 2.89
CA ALA A 553 -7.44 22.68 4.31
C ALA A 553 -8.12 21.31 4.55
N ALA A 554 -9.24 21.08 3.87
CA ALA A 554 -9.92 19.79 3.88
C ALA A 554 -9.03 18.67 3.32
N LEU A 555 -8.34 18.93 2.20
CA LEU A 555 -7.44 17.98 1.56
C LEU A 555 -6.26 17.60 2.47
N CYS A 556 -5.58 18.60 3.04
CA CYS A 556 -4.49 18.36 3.98
C CYS A 556 -4.99 17.66 5.25
N GLY A 557 -6.17 18.01 5.76
CA GLY A 557 -6.81 17.29 6.88
C GLY A 557 -7.03 15.81 6.57
N VAL A 558 -7.53 15.50 5.37
CA VAL A 558 -7.69 14.13 4.88
C VAL A 558 -6.33 13.43 4.76
N MET A 559 -5.34 14.02 4.09
CA MET A 559 -4.00 13.42 3.94
C MET A 559 -3.33 13.20 5.30
N MET A 560 -3.39 14.18 6.20
CA MET A 560 -2.85 14.07 7.56
C MET A 560 -3.51 12.96 8.33
N SER A 561 -4.84 12.81 8.25
CA SER A 561 -5.51 11.66 8.85
C SER A 561 -4.96 10.37 8.25
N TRP A 562 -5.04 10.15 6.94
CA TRP A 562 -4.56 8.90 6.33
C TRP A 562 -3.10 8.55 6.65
N PHE A 563 -2.19 9.53 6.65
CA PHE A 563 -0.77 9.27 6.92
C PHE A 563 -0.39 9.24 8.41
N LYS A 564 -1.24 9.73 9.32
CA LYS A 564 -1.10 9.51 10.77
C LYS A 564 -1.39 8.06 11.17
N VAL A 565 -1.97 7.25 10.27
CA VAL A 565 -2.19 5.81 10.50
C VAL A 565 -0.84 5.10 10.63
N THR A 566 -0.40 4.93 11.87
CA THR A 566 0.87 4.26 12.19
C THR A 566 0.71 2.75 12.32
N HIS A 567 -0.48 2.24 12.54
CA HIS A 567 -0.67 0.84 12.87
C HIS A 567 -0.47 -0.11 11.69
N GLY A 568 -0.06 -1.33 12.05
CA GLY A 568 -0.08 -2.52 11.21
C GLY A 568 -1.37 -2.58 10.40
N ILE A 569 -1.31 -2.22 9.13
CA ILE A 569 -2.54 -2.24 8.34
C ILE A 569 -3.02 -3.70 8.19
N ASP A 570 -2.08 -4.65 8.16
CA ASP A 570 -2.36 -6.08 8.09
C ASP A 570 -2.82 -6.72 9.40
N THR A 571 -2.88 -5.95 10.49
CA THR A 571 -3.33 -6.45 11.79
C THR A 571 -4.85 -6.58 11.83
N PHE A 572 -5.60 -5.80 11.06
CA PHE A 572 -7.07 -5.77 11.11
C PHE A 572 -7.70 -6.45 9.90
N TRP A 573 -8.87 -7.05 10.11
CA TRP A 573 -9.68 -7.58 9.03
C TRP A 573 -10.28 -6.40 8.24
N ALA A 574 -10.52 -6.57 6.94
CA ALA A 574 -11.07 -5.46 6.18
C ALA A 574 -12.47 -5.08 6.67
N GLY A 575 -12.73 -3.78 6.72
CA GLY A 575 -13.92 -3.20 7.33
C GLY A 575 -13.83 -3.08 8.86
N GLN A 576 -12.83 -3.68 9.50
CA GLN A 576 -12.59 -3.64 10.95
C GLN A 576 -11.37 -2.80 11.32
N GLU A 577 -10.81 -2.07 10.37
CA GLU A 577 -9.67 -1.19 10.64
C GLU A 577 -10.06 -0.05 11.61
N PRO A 578 -9.11 0.48 12.39
CA PRO A 578 -9.26 1.71 13.14
C PRO A 578 -9.71 2.89 12.26
N LEU A 579 -10.22 3.96 12.87
CA LEU A 579 -10.58 5.17 12.12
C LEU A 579 -9.34 5.74 11.42
N PRO A 580 -9.46 6.16 10.14
CA PRO A 580 -8.35 6.80 9.44
C PRO A 580 -7.73 7.93 10.26
N GLY A 581 -6.41 7.89 10.40
CA GLY A 581 -5.61 8.84 11.17
C GLY A 581 -5.59 8.71 12.67
N THR A 582 -6.16 7.64 13.17
CA THR A 582 -6.11 7.32 14.59
C THR A 582 -5.74 5.86 14.77
N TYR A 583 -5.45 5.46 16.00
CA TYR A 583 -5.53 4.06 16.39
C TYR A 583 -6.82 3.75 17.15
N ALA A 584 -7.85 4.59 17.00
CA ALA A 584 -9.13 4.41 17.66
C ALA A 584 -10.00 3.39 16.92
N CYS A 585 -10.59 2.45 17.65
CA CYS A 585 -11.52 1.48 17.09
C CYS A 585 -12.72 2.21 16.46
N ARG A 586 -13.01 1.95 15.17
CA ARG A 586 -14.12 2.62 14.46
C ARG A 586 -15.52 2.37 15.00
N PHE A 587 -15.68 1.35 15.84
CA PHE A 587 -16.98 0.94 16.39
C PHE A 587 -17.23 1.51 17.79
N CYS A 588 -16.20 1.65 18.61
CA CYS A 588 -16.34 2.10 20.01
C CYS A 588 -15.55 3.38 20.35
N GLY A 589 -14.66 3.84 19.47
CA GLY A 589 -13.84 5.04 19.64
C GLY A 589 -12.64 4.90 20.59
N ILE A 590 -12.43 3.72 21.20
CA ILE A 590 -11.32 3.49 22.14
C ILE A 590 -9.99 3.47 21.37
N ASP A 591 -8.99 4.19 21.86
CA ASP A 591 -7.61 4.12 21.36
C ASP A 591 -7.00 2.74 21.64
N LEU A 592 -6.59 2.05 20.57
CA LEU A 592 -6.09 0.69 20.62
C LEU A 592 -4.60 0.59 21.01
N VAL A 593 -3.90 1.71 21.23
CA VAL A 593 -2.47 1.68 21.63
C VAL A 593 -2.29 0.87 22.91
N GLU A 594 -3.22 0.99 23.85
CA GLU A 594 -3.17 0.32 25.16
C GLU A 594 -3.93 -1.02 25.18
N VAL A 595 -4.58 -1.40 24.08
CA VAL A 595 -5.40 -2.61 24.02
C VAL A 595 -4.53 -3.81 23.68
N HIS A 596 -4.53 -4.80 24.57
CA HIS A 596 -3.92 -6.10 24.29
C HIS A 596 -4.76 -6.84 23.23
N HIS A 597 -4.14 -7.14 22.07
CA HIS A 597 -4.80 -7.63 20.85
C HIS A 597 -5.84 -6.66 20.22
N PRO A 598 -5.37 -5.55 19.62
CA PRO A 598 -6.21 -4.56 18.94
C PRO A 598 -7.17 -5.15 17.89
N ASP A 599 -6.72 -6.15 17.15
CA ASP A 599 -7.47 -6.84 16.11
C ASP A 599 -8.65 -7.63 16.66
N GLU A 600 -8.45 -8.40 17.73
CA GLU A 600 -9.53 -9.11 18.40
C GLU A 600 -10.57 -8.14 18.99
N HIS A 601 -10.11 -6.99 19.49
CA HIS A 601 -11.00 -5.94 19.99
C HIS A 601 -11.88 -5.39 18.86
N CYS A 602 -11.27 -4.99 17.73
CA CYS A 602 -12.00 -4.51 16.56
C CYS A 602 -12.98 -5.56 16.03
N TYR A 603 -12.58 -6.83 15.98
CA TYR A 603 -13.45 -7.93 15.59
C TYR A 603 -14.68 -8.03 16.51
N LYS A 604 -14.47 -8.07 17.84
CA LYS A 604 -15.57 -8.14 18.82
C LYS A 604 -16.47 -6.91 18.76
N CYS A 605 -15.93 -5.72 18.57
CA CYS A 605 -16.74 -4.51 18.44
C CYS A 605 -17.52 -4.49 17.13
N SER A 606 -16.92 -4.95 16.02
CA SER A 606 -17.63 -5.09 14.74
C SER A 606 -18.78 -6.10 14.83
N GLN A 607 -18.56 -7.21 15.55
CA GLN A 607 -19.59 -8.20 15.82
C GLN A 607 -20.72 -7.60 16.66
N LYS A 608 -20.39 -6.86 17.72
CA LYS A 608 -21.38 -6.20 18.59
C LYS A 608 -22.20 -5.17 17.81
N ASP A 609 -21.55 -4.36 16.98
CA ASP A 609 -22.22 -3.41 16.09
C ASP A 609 -23.16 -4.13 15.09
N ALA A 610 -22.69 -5.23 14.48
CA ALA A 610 -23.52 -6.03 13.60
C ALA A 610 -24.74 -6.64 14.33
N ILE A 611 -24.56 -7.15 15.56
CA ILE A 611 -25.67 -7.64 16.40
C ILE A 611 -26.65 -6.51 16.71
N GLN A 612 -26.17 -5.31 17.02
CA GLN A 612 -27.02 -4.15 17.31
C GLN A 612 -27.81 -3.72 16.06
N ARG A 613 -27.19 -3.71 14.88
CA ARG A 613 -27.87 -3.46 13.61
C ARG A 613 -28.89 -4.55 13.29
N ALA A 614 -28.54 -5.82 13.50
CA ALA A 614 -29.45 -6.95 13.35
C ALA A 614 -30.67 -6.82 14.28
N THR A 615 -30.43 -6.43 15.52
CA THR A 615 -31.47 -6.16 16.52
C THR A 615 -32.37 -5.02 16.06
N SER A 616 -31.80 -3.90 15.61
CA SER A 616 -32.56 -2.73 15.16
C SER A 616 -33.39 -3.02 13.91
N LEU A 617 -32.82 -3.73 12.93
CA LEU A 617 -33.53 -4.16 11.72
C LEU A 617 -34.68 -5.12 12.08
N ARG A 618 -34.41 -6.11 12.94
CA ARG A 618 -35.42 -7.02 13.44
C ARG A 618 -36.54 -6.26 14.13
N ASP A 619 -36.23 -5.36 15.06
CA ASP A 619 -37.24 -4.62 15.83
C ASP A 619 -38.09 -3.70 14.92
N GLY A 620 -37.51 -3.20 13.82
CA GLY A 620 -38.22 -2.45 12.78
C GLY A 620 -39.14 -3.31 11.91
N ILE A 621 -38.73 -4.53 11.55
CA ILE A 621 -39.54 -5.46 10.76
C ILE A 621 -40.60 -6.16 11.64
N PHE A 622 -40.28 -6.38 12.92
CA PHE A 622 -41.03 -7.20 13.88
C PHE A 622 -41.27 -6.49 15.20
N PRO A 623 -42.07 -5.42 15.20
CA PRO A 623 -42.34 -4.74 16.45
C PRO A 623 -43.14 -5.70 17.35
N LEU A 624 -42.76 -5.80 18.63
CA LEU A 624 -43.32 -6.76 19.60
C LEU A 624 -44.83 -6.62 19.80
N ASN A 625 -45.37 -5.44 19.49
CA ASN A 625 -46.79 -5.13 19.54
C ASN A 625 -47.57 -5.59 18.29
N GLN A 626 -46.90 -6.09 17.24
CA GLN A 626 -47.59 -6.63 16.07
C GLN A 626 -48.28 -7.95 16.44
N PRO A 627 -49.62 -8.05 16.29
CA PRO A 627 -50.34 -9.27 16.60
C PRO A 627 -49.96 -10.39 15.64
N CYS A 628 -49.87 -11.62 16.15
CA CYS A 628 -49.60 -12.81 15.36
C CYS A 628 -50.65 -13.01 14.26
N GLN A 629 -50.21 -13.06 13.00
CA GLN A 629 -51.08 -13.25 11.82
C GLN A 629 -51.35 -14.71 11.44
N TYR A 630 -50.96 -15.67 12.28
CA TYR A 630 -51.21 -17.10 12.02
C TYR A 630 -52.70 -17.39 12.10
N GLN A 631 -53.27 -18.09 11.11
CA GLN A 631 -54.68 -18.46 11.12
C GLN A 631 -54.88 -19.79 11.86
N VAL A 632 -55.69 -19.76 12.92
CA VAL A 632 -56.17 -20.95 13.65
C VAL A 632 -57.63 -21.24 13.31
N CYS A 633 -58.06 -22.48 13.46
CA CYS A 633 -59.49 -22.80 13.39
C CYS A 633 -60.20 -22.13 14.57
N GLY A 634 -61.30 -21.41 14.31
CA GLY A 634 -62.14 -20.88 15.38
C GLY A 634 -62.73 -22.00 16.25
N HIS A 635 -63.07 -21.65 17.49
CA HIS A 635 -63.72 -22.54 18.45
C HIS A 635 -65.14 -22.04 18.75
N GLY A 636 -66.05 -22.93 19.17
CA GLY A 636 -67.43 -22.57 19.48
C GLY A 636 -68.21 -22.12 18.24
N ASP A 637 -68.84 -20.94 18.32
CA ASP A 637 -69.67 -20.38 17.25
C ASP A 637 -68.87 -19.99 15.99
N GLN A 638 -67.54 -19.85 16.12
CA GLN A 638 -66.62 -19.57 15.02
C GLN A 638 -66.00 -20.84 14.41
N LEU A 639 -66.59 -22.03 14.64
CA LEU A 639 -66.00 -23.31 14.20
C LEU A 639 -65.73 -23.41 12.68
N TYR A 640 -66.35 -22.54 11.89
CA TYR A 640 -66.26 -22.49 10.43
C TYR A 640 -65.43 -21.31 9.91
N GLU A 641 -64.86 -20.49 10.79
CA GLU A 641 -64.08 -19.31 10.44
C GLU A 641 -62.60 -19.49 10.81
N PHE A 642 -61.73 -18.90 10.00
CA PHE A 642 -60.33 -18.73 10.38
C PHE A 642 -60.20 -17.52 11.28
N VAL A 643 -59.67 -17.76 12.47
CA VAL A 643 -59.42 -16.71 13.45
C VAL A 643 -57.93 -16.44 13.45
N THR A 644 -57.57 -15.17 13.32
CA THR A 644 -56.18 -14.75 13.43
C THR A 644 -55.73 -14.88 14.88
N CYS A 645 -54.58 -15.52 15.12
CA CYS A 645 -54.09 -15.82 16.46
C CYS A 645 -54.04 -14.57 17.36
N GLY A 646 -53.69 -13.40 16.82
CA GLY A 646 -53.86 -12.11 17.48
C GLY A 646 -52.93 -11.84 18.66
N LYS A 647 -52.16 -12.83 19.12
CA LYS A 647 -51.28 -12.72 20.28
C LYS A 647 -50.17 -11.68 20.03
N THR A 648 -49.99 -10.77 20.97
CA THR A 648 -48.87 -9.83 21.04
C THR A 648 -47.86 -10.30 22.09
N PHE A 649 -46.67 -9.70 22.12
CA PHE A 649 -45.55 -10.19 22.93
C PHE A 649 -44.90 -9.06 23.71
N THR A 650 -44.34 -9.40 24.88
CA THR A 650 -43.55 -8.45 25.68
C THR A 650 -42.05 -8.66 25.48
N THR A 651 -41.65 -9.87 25.06
CA THR A 651 -40.26 -10.20 24.78
C THR A 651 -40.11 -10.95 23.45
N ILE A 652 -38.94 -10.79 22.81
CA ILE A 652 -38.59 -11.52 21.58
C ILE A 652 -38.61 -13.03 21.80
N LYS A 653 -38.18 -13.48 22.99
CA LYS A 653 -38.19 -14.90 23.33
C LYS A 653 -39.60 -15.47 23.27
N GLU A 654 -40.58 -14.76 23.86
CA GLU A 654 -42.00 -15.14 23.81
C GLU A 654 -42.54 -15.15 22.38
N GLN A 655 -42.23 -14.11 21.59
CA GLN A 655 -42.64 -14.03 20.19
C GLN A 655 -42.08 -15.21 19.39
N GLY A 656 -40.76 -15.44 19.47
CA GLY A 656 -40.10 -16.53 18.77
C GLY A 656 -40.60 -17.90 19.21
N ASP A 657 -40.78 -18.14 20.51
CA ASP A 657 -41.29 -19.43 21.02
C ASP A 657 -42.73 -19.66 20.55
N HIS A 658 -43.53 -18.61 20.51
CA HIS A 658 -44.89 -18.67 19.98
C HIS A 658 -44.92 -18.93 18.47
N MET A 659 -44.14 -18.21 17.66
CA MET A 659 -44.07 -18.44 16.22
C MET A 659 -43.56 -19.84 15.90
N ARG A 660 -42.56 -20.35 16.65
CA ARG A 660 -42.10 -21.74 16.53
C ARG A 660 -43.19 -22.75 16.83
N SER A 661 -44.06 -22.47 17.80
CA SER A 661 -45.21 -23.34 18.10
C SER A 661 -46.12 -23.47 16.88
N HIS A 662 -46.42 -22.35 16.20
CA HIS A 662 -47.24 -22.37 14.98
C HIS A 662 -46.55 -23.10 13.84
N VAL A 663 -45.27 -22.78 13.61
CA VAL A 663 -44.48 -23.39 12.53
C VAL A 663 -44.33 -24.91 12.72
N ARG A 664 -44.18 -25.41 13.95
CA ARG A 664 -44.21 -26.86 14.21
C ARG A 664 -45.52 -27.55 13.86
N THR A 665 -46.63 -26.79 13.86
CA THR A 665 -47.96 -27.28 13.49
C THR A 665 -48.35 -27.01 12.04
N MET A 666 -47.46 -26.39 11.25
CA MET A 666 -47.64 -26.11 9.82
C MET A 666 -47.41 -27.35 8.96
N GLN A 667 -48.21 -28.38 9.21
CA GLN A 667 -48.22 -29.59 8.40
C GLN A 667 -49.66 -29.97 8.10
N LYS A 668 -49.95 -30.30 6.84
CA LYS A 668 -51.21 -30.94 6.46
C LYS A 668 -50.97 -32.38 6.08
N THR A 669 -52.00 -33.22 6.25
CA THR A 669 -51.98 -34.59 5.75
C THR A 669 -52.26 -34.54 4.25
N GLY A 670 -51.25 -34.85 3.44
CA GLY A 670 -51.36 -34.96 1.98
C GLY A 670 -52.28 -36.10 1.55
N ALA A 671 -52.58 -36.18 0.25
CA ALA A 671 -53.50 -37.19 -0.30
C ALA A 671 -53.06 -38.63 0.02
N ASN A 672 -51.77 -38.86 0.21
CA ASN A 672 -51.17 -40.16 0.50
C ASN A 672 -51.07 -40.47 2.01
N GLY A 673 -51.52 -39.57 2.89
CA GLY A 673 -51.38 -39.70 4.35
C GLY A 673 -50.08 -39.11 4.93
N ASP A 674 -49.15 -38.69 4.08
CA ASP A 674 -47.88 -38.07 4.50
C ASP A 674 -48.11 -36.67 5.06
N LYS A 675 -47.24 -36.24 5.99
CA LYS A 675 -47.26 -34.88 6.53
C LYS A 675 -46.46 -33.96 5.63
N VAL A 676 -47.14 -33.05 4.94
CA VAL A 676 -46.54 -32.06 4.06
C VAL A 676 -46.46 -30.72 4.80
N PRO A 677 -45.27 -30.08 4.89
CA PRO A 677 -45.15 -28.72 5.41
C PRO A 677 -46.03 -27.74 4.62
N THR A 678 -46.87 -26.96 5.30
CA THR A 678 -47.86 -26.06 4.66
C THR A 678 -47.98 -24.73 5.41
N CYS A 679 -47.91 -23.60 4.70
CA CYS A 679 -48.02 -22.28 5.34
C CYS A 679 -49.48 -21.86 5.62
N PHE A 680 -49.75 -21.38 6.83
CA PHE A 680 -51.07 -20.86 7.24
C PHE A 680 -51.03 -19.43 7.78
N PHE A 681 -50.03 -18.62 7.41
CA PHE A 681 -49.97 -17.21 7.81
C PHE A 681 -50.77 -16.32 6.86
N GLY A 682 -51.49 -15.33 7.41
CA GLY A 682 -52.15 -14.28 6.63
C GLY A 682 -52.93 -14.82 5.44
N GLY A 683 -52.64 -14.28 4.25
CA GLY A 683 -53.29 -14.67 2.99
C GLY A 683 -52.91 -16.04 2.41
N CYS A 684 -51.94 -16.75 3.00
CA CYS A 684 -51.59 -18.10 2.56
C CYS A 684 -52.57 -19.15 3.07
N ALA A 685 -53.25 -18.89 4.19
CA ALA A 685 -54.32 -19.76 4.67
C ALA A 685 -55.58 -19.57 3.81
N LYS A 686 -56.02 -20.64 3.14
CA LYS A 686 -57.27 -20.68 2.37
C LYS A 686 -58.20 -21.76 2.95
N ASN A 687 -59.51 -21.46 2.96
CA ASN A 687 -60.57 -22.44 3.20
C ASN A 687 -61.42 -22.57 1.93
N PRO A 688 -60.94 -23.29 0.90
CA PRO A 688 -61.65 -23.34 -0.38
C PRO A 688 -63.04 -23.99 -0.30
N GLU A 689 -63.31 -24.83 0.70
CA GLU A 689 -64.55 -25.63 0.76
C GLU A 689 -65.55 -25.18 1.84
N GLY A 690 -65.24 -24.17 2.66
CA GLY A 690 -66.10 -23.73 3.77
C GLY A 690 -66.40 -24.81 4.81
N GLY A 691 -65.74 -25.96 4.70
CA GLY A 691 -66.01 -27.20 5.44
C GLY A 691 -65.10 -27.39 6.65
N ARG A 692 -65.56 -28.26 7.56
CA ARG A 692 -65.15 -28.32 8.97
C ARG A 692 -63.68 -28.70 9.25
N ILE A 693 -62.83 -29.09 8.27
CA ILE A 693 -61.59 -29.82 8.61
C ILE A 693 -60.32 -29.50 7.78
N ARG A 694 -60.40 -28.88 6.60
CA ARG A 694 -59.19 -28.74 5.75
C ARG A 694 -58.69 -27.29 5.67
N ARG A 695 -57.65 -27.00 6.45
CA ARG A 695 -56.79 -25.84 6.19
C ARG A 695 -55.98 -26.14 4.94
N ASP A 696 -56.04 -25.24 3.98
CA ASP A 696 -55.20 -25.33 2.79
C ASP A 696 -54.26 -24.13 2.70
N GLY A 697 -53.15 -24.34 2.03
CA GLY A 697 -52.08 -23.37 1.88
C GLY A 697 -51.01 -23.92 0.93
N PRO A 698 -50.02 -23.10 0.56
CA PRO A 698 -48.91 -23.57 -0.25
C PRO A 698 -48.15 -24.66 0.51
N ASP A 699 -47.90 -25.76 -0.20
CA ASP A 699 -47.11 -26.89 0.29
C ASP A 699 -45.64 -26.70 -0.06
N PHE A 700 -44.77 -27.25 0.78
CA PHE A 700 -43.32 -27.16 0.63
C PHE A 700 -42.69 -28.54 0.75
N ASP A 701 -41.62 -28.76 0.00
CA ASP A 701 -40.89 -30.04 -0.02
C ASP A 701 -40.14 -30.28 1.29
N SER A 702 -39.71 -29.21 1.98
CA SER A 702 -39.02 -29.29 3.26
C SER A 702 -39.47 -28.22 4.25
N PHE A 703 -39.13 -28.43 5.53
CA PHE A 703 -39.34 -27.43 6.57
C PHE A 703 -38.47 -26.18 6.37
N ASP A 704 -37.31 -26.34 5.73
CA ASP A 704 -36.42 -25.21 5.41
C ASP A 704 -37.03 -24.31 4.34
N ASP A 705 -37.68 -24.88 3.32
CA ASP A 705 -38.41 -24.13 2.29
C ASP A 705 -39.63 -23.40 2.85
N LEU A 706 -40.36 -24.06 3.76
CA LEU A 706 -41.45 -23.43 4.50
C LEU A 706 -40.92 -22.23 5.31
N LEU A 707 -39.78 -22.36 6.00
CA LEU A 707 -39.18 -21.26 6.75
C LEU A 707 -38.75 -20.11 5.85
N ASP A 708 -38.19 -20.39 4.67
CA ASP A 708 -37.83 -19.37 3.68
C ASP A 708 -39.05 -18.64 3.12
N HIS A 709 -40.15 -19.36 2.88
CA HIS A 709 -41.42 -18.76 2.48
C HIS A 709 -42.02 -17.89 3.60
N VAL A 710 -42.10 -18.43 4.82
CA VAL A 710 -42.62 -17.74 5.99
C VAL A 710 -41.83 -16.46 6.26
N TRP A 711 -40.53 -16.48 5.99
CA TRP A 711 -39.70 -15.27 6.01
C TRP A 711 -39.99 -14.31 4.85
N SER A 712 -39.89 -14.77 3.61
CA SER A 712 -39.92 -13.90 2.43
C SER A 712 -41.29 -13.28 2.14
N VAL A 713 -42.37 -14.02 2.42
CA VAL A 713 -43.75 -13.63 2.10
C VAL A 713 -44.44 -12.99 3.30
N HIS A 714 -44.26 -13.56 4.49
CA HIS A 714 -44.97 -13.10 5.68
C HIS A 714 -44.15 -12.22 6.58
N HIS A 715 -42.82 -12.16 6.35
CA HIS A 715 -41.89 -11.56 7.29
C HIS A 715 -42.23 -12.07 8.68
N VAL A 716 -42.05 -13.37 8.94
CA VAL A 716 -42.22 -14.00 10.25
C VAL A 716 -40.89 -14.57 10.73
N TYR A 717 -40.39 -14.06 11.87
CA TYR A 717 -39.12 -14.48 12.45
C TYR A 717 -39.31 -15.61 13.46
N THR A 718 -38.70 -16.76 13.20
CA THR A 718 -38.89 -17.99 13.99
C THR A 718 -37.64 -18.40 14.77
N VAL A 719 -36.55 -17.65 14.66
CA VAL A 719 -35.24 -17.99 15.24
C VAL A 719 -35.10 -17.46 16.67
N LYS A 720 -34.31 -18.15 17.50
CA LYS A 720 -34.13 -17.81 18.93
C LYS A 720 -33.17 -16.66 19.16
N SER A 721 -32.32 -16.37 18.19
CA SER A 721 -31.10 -15.59 18.38
C SER A 721 -30.91 -14.63 17.21
N ASN A 722 -30.45 -13.42 17.52
CA ASN A 722 -29.89 -12.49 16.53
C ASN A 722 -28.46 -12.93 16.18
N GLU A 723 -28.33 -14.16 15.71
CA GLU A 723 -27.04 -14.66 15.26
C GLU A 723 -26.63 -13.86 14.04
N VAL A 724 -25.46 -13.24 14.14
CA VAL A 724 -24.78 -12.65 13.00
C VAL A 724 -23.66 -13.58 12.60
N LYS A 725 -23.50 -13.74 11.29
CA LYS A 725 -22.46 -14.55 10.70
C LYS A 725 -21.54 -13.68 9.88
N PHE A 726 -20.24 -13.81 10.10
CA PHE A 726 -19.25 -13.13 9.29
C PHE A 726 -18.99 -13.94 8.01
N CYS A 727 -19.21 -13.33 6.85
CA CYS A 727 -18.87 -13.93 5.56
C CYS A 727 -17.39 -13.66 5.27
N GLU A 728 -16.56 -14.71 5.28
CA GLU A 728 -15.12 -14.58 4.98
C GLU A 728 -14.83 -14.25 3.50
N TYR A 729 -15.77 -14.47 2.58
CA TYR A 729 -15.58 -14.21 1.15
C TYR A 729 -15.59 -12.72 0.80
N CYS A 730 -16.58 -11.98 1.33
CA CYS A 730 -16.73 -10.55 1.11
C CYS A 730 -16.46 -9.70 2.37
N GLN A 731 -16.08 -10.35 3.47
CA GLN A 731 -15.68 -9.74 4.73
C GLN A 731 -16.77 -8.85 5.35
N THR A 732 -18.02 -9.33 5.33
CA THR A 732 -19.18 -8.61 5.86
C THR A 732 -19.94 -9.42 6.90
N TRP A 733 -20.54 -8.73 7.86
CA TRP A 733 -21.46 -9.33 8.82
C TRP A 733 -22.85 -9.43 8.23
N LEU A 734 -23.49 -10.59 8.39
CA LEU A 734 -24.80 -10.92 7.85
C LEU A 734 -25.70 -11.42 8.96
N ILE A 735 -26.99 -11.10 8.86
CA ILE A 735 -27.99 -11.55 9.82
C ILE A 735 -28.42 -12.96 9.46
N GLU A 736 -28.22 -13.93 10.35
CA GLU A 736 -28.65 -15.31 10.15
C GLU A 736 -30.10 -15.50 10.62
N PRO A 737 -30.94 -16.27 9.89
CA PRO A 737 -30.71 -16.89 8.57
C PRO A 737 -30.96 -15.94 7.38
N LEU A 738 -31.46 -14.74 7.65
CA LEU A 738 -32.12 -13.84 6.70
C LEU A 738 -31.27 -13.47 5.49
N GLU A 739 -30.07 -12.96 5.77
CA GLU A 739 -29.15 -12.51 4.74
C GLU A 739 -28.22 -13.63 4.33
N TRP A 740 -27.87 -14.55 5.25
CA TRP A 740 -26.87 -15.59 4.98
C TRP A 740 -27.26 -16.55 3.85
N ARG A 741 -28.54 -16.99 3.76
CA ARG A 741 -28.96 -17.97 2.75
C ARG A 741 -28.77 -17.45 1.32
N SER A 742 -29.43 -16.35 0.99
CA SER A 742 -29.33 -15.71 -0.34
C SER A 742 -27.92 -15.17 -0.63
N HIS A 743 -27.21 -14.72 0.42
CA HIS A 743 -25.83 -14.27 0.28
C HIS A 743 -24.89 -15.42 -0.08
N ALA A 744 -25.05 -16.59 0.54
CA ALA A 744 -24.18 -17.74 0.31
C ALA A 744 -24.24 -18.23 -1.14
N GLU A 745 -25.39 -18.14 -1.80
CA GLU A 745 -25.54 -18.52 -3.22
C GLU A 745 -24.62 -17.72 -4.14
N ARG A 746 -24.42 -16.43 -3.85
CA ARG A 746 -23.52 -15.56 -4.63
C ARG A 746 -22.06 -15.96 -4.50
N HIS A 747 -21.66 -16.63 -3.42
CA HIS A 747 -20.28 -17.02 -3.14
C HIS A 747 -19.97 -18.49 -3.43
N LEU A 748 -20.90 -19.28 -3.97
CA LEU A 748 -20.62 -20.68 -4.30
C LEU A 748 -19.50 -20.82 -5.34
N ASN A 749 -19.44 -19.93 -6.33
CA ASN A 749 -18.37 -19.91 -7.32
C ASN A 749 -17.03 -19.43 -6.71
N ASP A 750 -17.08 -18.47 -5.79
CA ASP A 750 -15.88 -18.02 -5.07
C ASP A 750 -15.29 -19.14 -4.21
N ALA A 751 -16.15 -19.91 -3.53
CA ALA A 751 -15.77 -21.11 -2.79
C ALA A 751 -15.09 -22.16 -3.68
N ARG A 752 -15.61 -22.40 -4.89
CA ARG A 752 -14.97 -23.30 -5.87
C ARG A 752 -13.59 -22.81 -6.28
N ASN A 753 -13.45 -21.51 -6.58
CA ASN A 753 -12.18 -20.90 -6.95
C ASN A 753 -11.16 -20.98 -5.81
N VAL A 754 -11.61 -20.75 -4.58
CA VAL A 754 -10.80 -20.89 -3.37
C VAL A 754 -10.31 -22.33 -3.22
N VAL A 755 -11.20 -23.32 -3.25
CA VAL A 755 -10.83 -24.73 -3.09
C VAL A 755 -9.87 -25.19 -4.20
N ALA A 756 -10.12 -24.79 -5.45
CA ALA A 756 -9.26 -25.15 -6.58
C ALA A 756 -7.84 -24.58 -6.45
N LYS A 757 -7.72 -23.34 -5.94
CA LYS A 757 -6.44 -22.64 -5.85
C LYS A 757 -5.66 -22.93 -4.57
N HIS A 758 -6.38 -23.17 -3.46
CA HIS A 758 -5.79 -23.19 -2.11
C HIS A 758 -6.13 -24.44 -1.30
N GLY A 759 -6.99 -25.34 -1.79
CA GLY A 759 -7.47 -26.48 -1.03
C GLY A 759 -8.51 -26.11 0.04
N TYR A 760 -8.72 -27.00 1.02
CA TYR A 760 -9.80 -26.88 2.00
C TYR A 760 -9.38 -26.26 3.34
N THR A 761 -8.08 -26.31 3.66
CA THR A 761 -7.53 -25.87 4.96
C THR A 761 -7.48 -24.35 5.11
N GLY A 762 -7.77 -23.62 4.03
CA GLY A 762 -7.59 -22.18 3.92
C GLY A 762 -6.12 -21.77 4.01
N VAL A 763 -5.85 -20.52 3.64
CA VAL A 763 -4.51 -19.90 3.78
C VAL A 763 -4.68 -18.45 4.19
N THR A 764 -3.84 -17.98 5.09
CA THR A 764 -3.75 -16.55 5.40
C THR A 764 -2.77 -15.92 4.41
N VAL A 765 -3.26 -15.07 3.51
CA VAL A 765 -2.44 -14.35 2.52
C VAL A 765 -2.55 -12.85 2.79
N GLY A 766 -1.63 -12.32 3.61
CA GLY A 766 -1.76 -10.96 4.14
C GLY A 766 -3.03 -10.84 5.00
N ARG A 767 -3.90 -9.87 4.69
CA ARG A 767 -5.23 -9.69 5.32
C ARG A 767 -6.32 -10.63 4.82
N ALA A 768 -6.12 -11.25 3.66
CA ALA A 768 -7.13 -12.14 3.11
C ALA A 768 -7.03 -13.50 3.80
N ILE A 769 -8.03 -13.82 4.60
CA ILE A 769 -8.25 -15.19 5.04
C ILE A 769 -8.94 -15.89 3.87
N VAL A 770 -8.22 -16.82 3.24
CA VAL A 770 -8.85 -17.76 2.34
C VAL A 770 -9.65 -18.73 3.21
N PRO A 771 -10.98 -18.80 3.03
CA PRO A 771 -11.85 -19.48 3.97
C PRO A 771 -11.56 -20.97 4.08
N ARG A 772 -11.78 -21.50 5.28
CA ARG A 772 -11.64 -22.94 5.57
C ARG A 772 -12.97 -23.63 5.39
N ILE A 773 -13.02 -24.63 4.51
CA ILE A 773 -14.28 -25.23 4.07
C ILE A 773 -14.25 -26.74 4.34
N CYS A 774 -15.31 -27.25 4.95
CA CYS A 774 -15.45 -28.70 5.15
C CYS A 774 -15.71 -29.41 3.81
N PRO A 775 -14.87 -30.38 3.40
CA PRO A 775 -15.05 -31.07 2.13
C PRO A 775 -16.35 -31.91 2.08
N PHE A 776 -16.82 -32.44 3.21
CA PHE A 776 -18.08 -33.17 3.29
C PHE A 776 -19.28 -32.26 3.01
N CYS A 777 -19.35 -31.11 3.66
CA CYS A 777 -20.42 -30.15 3.44
C CYS A 777 -20.36 -29.58 2.02
N PHE A 778 -19.19 -29.22 1.53
CA PHE A 778 -19.03 -28.54 0.25
C PHE A 778 -19.46 -29.39 -0.95
N HIS A 779 -19.09 -30.67 -0.95
CA HIS A 779 -19.40 -31.62 -2.02
C HIS A 779 -20.74 -32.33 -1.87
N ASP A 780 -21.45 -32.12 -0.77
CA ASP A 780 -22.83 -32.58 -0.64
C ASP A 780 -23.77 -31.66 -1.43
N GLU A 781 -24.10 -32.08 -2.66
CA GLU A 781 -25.02 -31.33 -3.54
C GLU A 781 -26.46 -31.28 -3.02
N GLN A 782 -26.82 -32.17 -2.08
CA GLN A 782 -28.13 -32.17 -1.44
C GLN A 782 -28.19 -31.18 -0.27
N SER A 783 -27.04 -30.76 0.25
CA SER A 783 -26.99 -29.74 1.30
C SER A 783 -27.30 -28.35 0.74
N PRO A 784 -28.07 -27.52 1.47
CA PRO A 784 -28.28 -26.12 1.10
C PRO A 784 -26.96 -25.34 0.99
N THR A 785 -26.87 -24.40 0.04
CA THR A 785 -25.64 -23.66 -0.29
C THR A 785 -24.96 -23.04 0.93
N GLN A 786 -25.73 -22.50 1.86
CA GLN A 786 -25.26 -21.88 3.09
C GLN A 786 -24.56 -22.83 4.08
N LYS A 787 -24.85 -24.14 4.00
CA LYS A 787 -24.12 -25.19 4.73
C LYS A 787 -22.88 -25.61 3.95
N ARG A 788 -22.99 -25.71 2.62
CA ARG A 788 -21.90 -26.13 1.73
C ARG A 788 -20.69 -25.21 1.82
N ILE A 789 -20.92 -23.90 1.82
CA ILE A 789 -19.85 -22.90 1.86
C ILE A 789 -19.58 -22.34 3.26
N ALA A 790 -20.13 -22.98 4.31
CA ALA A 790 -19.89 -22.55 5.68
C ALA A 790 -18.39 -22.57 5.99
N THR A 791 -17.89 -21.46 6.52
CA THR A 791 -16.48 -21.28 6.82
C THR A 791 -16.18 -21.57 8.28
N HIS A 792 -14.95 -21.98 8.56
CA HIS A 792 -14.48 -22.29 9.90
C HIS A 792 -13.34 -21.34 10.30
N ALA A 793 -13.58 -20.53 11.33
CA ALA A 793 -12.69 -19.47 11.78
C ALA A 793 -11.28 -19.99 12.12
N SER A 794 -11.19 -21.21 12.68
CA SER A 794 -9.93 -21.87 13.00
C SER A 794 -9.83 -23.28 12.39
N PHE A 795 -8.58 -23.76 12.27
CA PHE A 795 -8.32 -25.16 11.92
C PHE A 795 -8.92 -26.13 12.95
N TYR A 796 -8.96 -25.72 14.23
CA TYR A 796 -9.58 -26.52 15.29
C TYR A 796 -11.08 -26.70 15.08
N ASP A 797 -11.79 -25.66 14.66
CA ASP A 797 -13.23 -25.71 14.37
C ASP A 797 -13.52 -26.60 13.16
N LEU A 798 -12.71 -26.46 12.10
CA LEU A 798 -12.80 -27.31 10.91
C LEU A 798 -12.57 -28.77 11.27
N SER A 799 -11.49 -29.06 11.99
CA SER A 799 -11.12 -30.41 12.42
C SER A 799 -12.21 -31.05 13.28
N THR A 800 -12.77 -30.28 14.22
CA THR A 800 -13.86 -30.74 15.10
C THR A 800 -15.12 -31.03 14.30
N HIS A 801 -15.47 -30.18 13.33
CA HIS A 801 -16.63 -30.38 12.48
C HIS A 801 -16.46 -31.59 11.54
N ILE A 802 -15.28 -31.78 10.94
CA ILE A 802 -14.98 -32.96 10.10
C ILE A 802 -15.07 -34.25 10.91
N SER A 803 -14.63 -34.24 12.17
CA SER A 803 -14.78 -35.41 13.04
C SER A 803 -16.24 -35.82 13.27
N LEU A 804 -17.20 -34.88 13.23
CA LEU A 804 -18.63 -35.23 13.33
C LEU A 804 -19.09 -36.04 12.10
N HIS A 805 -18.70 -35.63 10.89
CA HIS A 805 -19.00 -36.38 9.66
C HIS A 805 -18.37 -37.79 9.69
N LEU A 806 -17.13 -37.90 10.16
CA LEU A 806 -16.45 -39.19 10.29
C LEU A 806 -17.09 -40.11 11.35
N GLU A 807 -17.61 -39.55 12.44
CA GLU A 807 -18.35 -40.31 13.46
C GLU A 807 -19.69 -40.81 12.94
N ASP A 808 -20.41 -39.99 12.17
CA ASP A 808 -21.68 -40.41 11.58
C ASP A 808 -21.46 -41.48 10.51
N HIS A 809 -20.36 -41.37 9.76
CA HIS A 809 -19.89 -42.39 8.83
C HIS A 809 -19.55 -43.72 9.54
N GLU A 810 -18.85 -43.65 10.67
CA GLU A 810 -18.54 -44.83 11.51
C GLU A 810 -19.81 -45.51 12.05
N LYS A 811 -20.80 -44.74 12.52
CA LYS A 811 -22.07 -45.28 13.02
C LYS A 811 -22.89 -45.99 11.94
N GLN A 812 -22.80 -45.52 10.70
CA GLN A 812 -23.51 -46.13 9.57
C GLN A 812 -22.83 -47.42 9.08
N ALA A 813 -21.58 -47.68 9.51
CA ALA A 813 -20.78 -48.82 9.07
C ALA A 813 -20.69 -48.96 7.53
N GLU A 814 -20.82 -47.84 6.82
CA GLU A 814 -20.71 -47.79 5.36
C GLU A 814 -19.28 -47.48 4.95
N GLU A 815 -18.76 -48.10 3.90
CA GLU A 815 -17.53 -47.61 3.26
C GLU A 815 -17.88 -46.52 2.24
N ARG A 816 -17.19 -45.37 2.29
CA ARG A 816 -17.43 -44.25 1.35
C ARG A 816 -16.16 -43.85 0.64
N THR A 817 -16.32 -43.33 -0.57
CA THR A 817 -15.22 -42.68 -1.29
C THR A 817 -14.88 -41.35 -0.63
N CYS A 818 -13.69 -40.81 -0.94
CA CYS A 818 -13.34 -39.47 -0.49
C CYS A 818 -14.39 -38.45 -0.98
N PRO A 819 -14.89 -37.52 -0.13
CA PRO A 819 -15.85 -36.51 -0.57
C PRO A 819 -15.29 -35.58 -1.64
N CYS A 820 -13.96 -35.51 -1.76
CA CYS A 820 -13.27 -34.74 -2.80
C CYS A 820 -13.20 -35.45 -4.16
N PHE A 821 -13.62 -36.71 -4.27
CA PHE A 821 -13.59 -37.47 -5.54
C PHE A 821 -14.86 -37.20 -6.36
N PRO A 822 -14.77 -36.96 -7.69
CA PRO A 822 -13.53 -36.91 -8.51
C PRO A 822 -12.90 -35.51 -8.62
N ALA A 823 -13.51 -34.49 -8.02
CA ALA A 823 -13.17 -33.08 -8.29
C ALA A 823 -11.72 -32.70 -7.92
N MET A 824 -11.25 -33.09 -6.74
CA MET A 824 -9.94 -32.73 -6.18
C MET A 824 -9.17 -33.95 -5.65
N CYS A 825 -9.72 -35.16 -5.81
CA CYS A 825 -9.09 -36.41 -5.41
C CYS A 825 -9.24 -37.45 -6.52
N THR A 826 -8.19 -38.25 -6.72
CA THR A 826 -8.16 -39.33 -7.71
C THR A 826 -8.49 -40.71 -7.13
N LYS A 827 -8.60 -40.84 -5.80
CA LYS A 827 -8.90 -42.12 -5.15
C LYS A 827 -10.39 -42.41 -5.13
N ALA A 828 -10.83 -43.30 -6.03
CA ALA A 828 -12.19 -43.82 -6.09
C ALA A 828 -12.46 -44.98 -5.11
N GLU A 829 -11.44 -45.45 -4.38
CA GLU A 829 -11.57 -46.55 -3.43
C GLU A 829 -12.50 -46.17 -2.27
N LYS A 830 -13.40 -47.09 -1.90
CA LYS A 830 -14.22 -46.93 -0.70
C LYS A 830 -13.38 -47.18 0.54
N MET A 831 -13.55 -46.34 1.55
CA MET A 831 -12.76 -46.33 2.77
C MET A 831 -13.69 -46.36 3.98
N ASP A 832 -13.31 -47.11 5.02
CA ASP A 832 -13.87 -46.95 6.36
C ASP A 832 -13.46 -45.59 6.96
N SER A 833 -14.08 -45.21 8.09
CA SER A 833 -13.83 -43.91 8.73
C SER A 833 -12.37 -43.69 9.14
N THR A 834 -11.63 -44.76 9.45
CA THR A 834 -10.22 -44.71 9.87
C THR A 834 -9.33 -44.47 8.64
N LYS A 835 -9.52 -45.23 7.57
CA LYS A 835 -8.83 -45.03 6.29
C LYS A 835 -9.13 -43.66 5.70
N LEU A 836 -10.39 -43.22 5.75
CA LEU A 836 -10.81 -41.92 5.23
C LEU A 836 -10.16 -40.77 6.02
N ARG A 837 -10.07 -40.88 7.34
CA ARG A 837 -9.34 -39.92 8.19
C ARG A 837 -7.88 -39.78 7.75
N THR A 838 -7.16 -40.90 7.67
CA THR A 838 -5.76 -40.93 7.24
C THR A 838 -5.61 -40.39 5.81
N HIS A 839 -6.58 -40.66 4.94
CA HIS A 839 -6.59 -40.13 3.57
C HIS A 839 -6.74 -38.60 3.53
N LEU A 840 -7.66 -38.03 4.30
CA LEU A 840 -7.86 -36.58 4.38
C LEU A 840 -6.59 -35.86 4.89
N GLU A 841 -5.91 -36.45 5.87
CA GLU A 841 -4.65 -35.91 6.39
C GLU A 841 -3.53 -35.97 5.35
N ILE A 842 -3.26 -37.15 4.79
CA ILE A 842 -2.11 -37.35 3.89
C ILE A 842 -2.32 -36.67 2.53
N VAL A 843 -3.53 -36.74 1.96
CA VAL A 843 -3.80 -36.28 0.59
C VAL A 843 -4.29 -34.84 0.55
N HIS A 844 -5.06 -34.41 1.56
CA HIS A 844 -5.65 -33.07 1.59
C HIS A 844 -5.07 -32.14 2.67
N GLY A 845 -4.16 -32.63 3.52
CA GLY A 845 -3.58 -31.85 4.62
C GLY A 845 -4.58 -31.53 5.72
N ILE A 846 -5.68 -32.27 5.83
CA ILE A 846 -6.75 -32.02 6.79
C ILE A 846 -6.66 -33.01 7.95
N GLU A 847 -6.14 -32.54 9.08
CA GLU A 847 -6.11 -33.34 10.31
C GLU A 847 -7.50 -33.35 10.97
N ALA A 848 -8.10 -34.53 11.12
CA ALA A 848 -9.33 -34.70 11.90
C ALA A 848 -8.98 -35.30 13.28
N LYS A 849 -9.39 -34.64 14.36
CA LYS A 849 -9.11 -35.11 15.73
C LYS A 849 -9.84 -36.42 16.03
N THR A 850 -9.11 -37.45 16.45
CA THR A 850 -9.72 -38.64 17.05
C THR A 850 -10.20 -38.28 18.45
N LYS A 851 -11.44 -38.63 18.81
CA LYS A 851 -11.87 -38.55 20.21
C LYS A 851 -11.02 -39.53 21.00
N THR A 852 -9.97 -39.04 21.66
CA THR A 852 -9.23 -39.84 22.63
C THR A 852 -10.22 -40.36 23.66
N THR A 853 -10.42 -41.67 23.70
CA THR A 853 -11.34 -42.41 24.57
C THR A 853 -11.06 -42.23 26.07
N ALA A 854 -10.01 -41.48 26.43
CA ALA A 854 -9.56 -41.21 27.79
C ALA A 854 -10.62 -40.59 28.72
N LYS A 855 -11.62 -39.86 28.21
CA LYS A 855 -12.63 -39.20 29.07
C LYS A 855 -13.80 -40.10 29.49
N ARG A 856 -13.96 -41.29 28.89
CA ARG A 856 -15.08 -42.20 29.24
C ARG A 856 -14.80 -43.07 30.48
N ARG A 857 -13.54 -43.33 30.83
CA ARG A 857 -13.18 -44.08 32.04
C ARG A 857 -13.35 -43.29 33.34
N ALA A 858 -13.27 -41.95 33.30
CA ALA A 858 -13.41 -41.12 34.50
C ALA A 858 -14.86 -40.98 35.01
N ASN A 859 -15.88 -41.27 34.20
CA ASN A 859 -17.29 -41.13 34.61
C ASN A 859 -17.99 -42.47 34.95
N THR A 860 -17.32 -43.62 34.77
CA THR A 860 -17.90 -44.94 35.09
C THR A 860 -17.51 -45.47 36.47
N ASP A 861 -16.50 -44.89 37.13
CA ASP A 861 -16.05 -45.35 38.46
C ASP A 861 -16.75 -44.65 39.65
N ASP A 862 -17.52 -43.56 39.42
CA ASP A 862 -18.22 -42.84 40.50
C ASP A 862 -19.65 -43.33 40.79
N SER A 863 -20.17 -44.33 40.05
CA SER A 863 -21.53 -44.88 40.27
C SER A 863 -21.60 -46.12 41.17
N ALA A 864 -20.51 -46.53 41.83
CA ALA A 864 -20.47 -47.68 42.75
C ALA A 864 -20.42 -47.31 44.25
N GLY A 865 -20.68 -46.05 44.61
CA GLY A 865 -20.73 -45.58 46.00
C GLY A 865 -22.15 -45.50 46.57
N SER A 866 -22.65 -46.62 47.10
CA SER A 866 -23.89 -46.70 47.90
C SER A 866 -23.90 -45.66 49.04
N ARG A 867 -24.88 -44.74 49.04
CA ARG A 867 -25.32 -44.00 50.23
C ARG A 867 -26.79 -44.29 50.49
N THR A 868 -27.04 -45.28 51.33
CA THR A 868 -28.25 -45.41 52.14
C THR A 868 -28.39 -44.16 53.01
N ARG A 869 -29.41 -43.33 52.76
CA ARG A 869 -29.83 -42.28 53.68
C ARG A 869 -31.23 -42.59 54.19
N ALA A 870 -31.29 -42.89 55.49
CA ALA A 870 -32.49 -43.14 56.25
C ALA A 870 -33.46 -41.95 56.18
N LYS A 871 -34.76 -42.28 56.04
CA LYS A 871 -35.87 -41.37 56.34
C LYS A 871 -36.01 -41.27 57.85
N ASN A 872 -36.12 -40.05 58.38
CA ASN A 872 -36.87 -39.75 59.60
C ASN A 872 -37.30 -38.28 59.57
N ASN A 873 -38.61 -38.11 59.78
CA ASN A 873 -39.42 -36.89 60.01
C ASN A 873 -39.32 -35.74 59.01
#